data_AF-A0A4D6KVH8-F1
#
_entry.id   AF-A0A4D6KVH8-F1
#
_cell.length_a   1.000
_cell.length_b   1.000
_cell.length_c   1.000
_cell.angle_alpha   90.00
_cell.angle_beta   90.00
_cell.angle_gamma   90.00
#
_symmetry.space_group_name_H-M   'P 1'
#
loop_
_entity.id
_entity.type
_entity.pdbx_description
1 polymer ?
#
loop_
_entity_poly.entity_id
_entity_poly.type
_entity_poly.pdbx_seq_one_letter_code
_entity_poly.pdbx_strand_id
1 'polypeptide(L)'
;MKAIYIVVVDPVRNIEEGPPSKSSSMELQPESPTGRSDSPGASPRFSKQHIIDTAAPFESVKDAVSKFGGRVDWKSRRTQSLVEERSKLVEDFRREETVEELENTKKLTQKLRRNLEKVERDELLAKEEAERVHLKIEEMEQSIVSEANIEAKAEVEAEKAMLKEALSELEFVKKELDSLREEHASMVSGRDTAINNAEETVAASQQIEKAVEDLTAELIATKEALNSSRAAHLEAEEQTLGVDDEEILNLKQELEQAEEELQTLNEKAFSVRLLKSKLESASSLLLDLKAEMATFMESKDNEECYKQQKEELEELKKTKEKAASDVKSLREACMSLNSKLEEEKSILATLKQSEEMASAAVLNLQTELEKSKTAAIFLEMNEHEARKMMSELPKKLQKAAEEADEAKSLAQSAQEELLEAQQEVEEVKSRSITLENSLVAALKEIEAAKIAEMLARDAITALEKSESAKNNNDNSSSSMVTLTLDEYHVLSSEAFKAEEEANARIEAANAQIKLARESEYTSLARLEELNEELSLRKESLNIATENAEKAAEEKLVMEHELSALLVAEQEEEPQEKANELNEHTAAEIEPVHEPLSPKEEVPSKSTENGSSSYKNKKKKKKSLFPSKVVMFFAKKKTHPSK
;
A
#
# COMPACT_ATOMS: atom_id res chain seq x y z
N MET A 1 14.21 -21.06 -38.32
CA MET A 1 13.94 -21.94 -39.49
C MET A 1 12.85 -22.95 -39.15
N LYS A 2 11.61 -22.66 -39.50
CA LYS A 2 10.62 -23.60 -40.09
C LYS A 2 9.44 -22.72 -40.50
N ALA A 3 9.22 -22.69 -41.80
CA ALA A 3 8.33 -21.80 -42.50
C ALA A 3 7.00 -22.50 -42.82
N ILE A 4 6.10 -21.72 -43.43
CA ILE A 4 4.94 -22.07 -44.27
C ILE A 4 3.71 -22.60 -43.47
N TYR A 5 2.47 -22.09 -43.59
CA TYR A 5 1.75 -21.56 -44.77
C TYR A 5 0.73 -20.47 -44.42
N ILE A 6 0.68 -19.46 -45.29
CA ILE A 6 -0.40 -18.47 -45.46
C ILE A 6 -1.51 -19.12 -46.28
N VAL A 7 -2.77 -18.94 -45.88
CA VAL A 7 -3.94 -19.15 -46.76
C VAL A 7 -4.82 -17.91 -46.67
N VAL A 8 -4.69 -17.06 -47.69
CA VAL A 8 -5.65 -16.02 -48.08
C VAL A 8 -6.63 -16.67 -49.05
N VAL A 9 -7.93 -16.59 -48.76
CA VAL A 9 -8.98 -16.86 -49.76
C VAL A 9 -10.14 -15.89 -49.54
N ASP A 10 -10.17 -14.84 -50.36
CA ASP A 10 -11.41 -14.31 -50.96
C ASP A 10 -11.53 -14.89 -52.37
N PRO A 11 -12.76 -15.13 -52.87
CA PRO A 11 -13.17 -14.46 -54.11
C PRO A 11 -14.66 -14.02 -54.10
N VAL A 12 -14.97 -12.75 -54.37
CA VAL A 12 -15.26 -12.12 -55.70
C VAL A 12 -16.74 -12.21 -56.16
N ARG A 13 -17.38 -11.02 -56.20
CA ARG A 13 -18.17 -10.32 -57.27
C ARG A 13 -19.24 -11.10 -58.07
N ASN A 14 -20.37 -10.56 -58.53
CA ASN A 14 -20.75 -9.27 -59.14
C ASN A 14 -22.27 -9.05 -58.86
N ILE A 15 -22.97 -7.91 -59.06
CA ILE A 15 -23.11 -7.06 -60.26
C ILE A 15 -23.70 -5.68 -59.85
N GLU A 16 -23.13 -4.63 -60.43
CA GLU A 16 -23.60 -3.24 -60.53
C GLU A 16 -24.96 -3.08 -61.24
N GLU A 17 -25.74 -2.03 -60.93
CA GLU A 17 -25.97 -0.91 -61.86
C GLU A 17 -27.08 0.05 -61.34
N GLY A 18 -26.72 1.32 -61.17
CA GLY A 18 -27.37 2.41 -61.93
C GLY A 18 -28.65 3.11 -61.40
N PRO A 19 -28.58 4.40 -61.01
CA PRO A 19 -29.70 5.30 -60.65
C PRO A 19 -30.13 6.15 -61.90
N PRO A 20 -30.72 7.39 -61.88
CA PRO A 20 -31.19 8.30 -60.81
C PRO A 20 -32.50 9.11 -61.12
N SER A 21 -32.78 10.15 -60.30
CA SER A 21 -33.48 11.43 -60.60
C SER A 21 -34.85 11.60 -59.90
N LYS A 22 -35.34 12.76 -59.45
CA LYS A 22 -34.83 14.09 -59.02
C LYS A 22 -36.09 14.88 -58.57
N SER A 23 -35.95 15.80 -57.60
CA SER A 23 -36.79 16.99 -57.33
C SER A 23 -38.24 16.75 -56.87
N SER A 24 -38.92 17.57 -56.06
CA SER A 24 -38.75 18.97 -55.67
C SER A 24 -39.65 19.27 -54.46
N SER A 25 -39.20 20.18 -53.59
CA SER A 25 -39.94 21.18 -52.77
C SER A 25 -41.35 20.85 -52.22
N MET A 26 -41.72 21.16 -50.98
CA MET A 26 -41.53 22.48 -50.37
C MET A 26 -41.81 22.42 -48.86
N GLU A 27 -40.98 23.17 -48.16
CA GLU A 27 -40.93 23.50 -46.76
C GLU A 27 -42.06 24.48 -46.37
N LEU A 28 -42.61 24.34 -45.14
CA LEU A 28 -42.57 25.37 -44.08
C LEU A 28 -43.48 25.00 -42.90
N GLN A 29 -42.89 25.06 -41.70
CA GLN A 29 -43.52 25.02 -40.38
C GLN A 29 -44.14 26.41 -40.01
N PRO A 30 -44.34 26.81 -38.73
CA PRO A 30 -44.77 26.13 -37.48
C PRO A 30 -45.93 26.92 -36.78
N GLU A 31 -46.21 26.56 -35.52
CA GLU A 31 -46.70 27.38 -34.39
C GLU A 31 -48.14 27.15 -33.90
N SER A 32 -48.18 26.82 -32.60
CA SER A 32 -49.26 26.87 -31.59
C SER A 32 -49.70 28.35 -31.34
N PRO A 33 -50.55 28.78 -30.35
CA PRO A 33 -51.08 28.09 -29.15
C PRO A 33 -52.54 28.48 -28.71
N THR A 34 -52.95 27.98 -27.52
CA THR A 34 -54.03 28.48 -26.61
C THR A 34 -55.49 28.44 -27.10
N GLY A 35 -56.53 28.09 -26.34
CA GLY A 35 -56.74 27.75 -24.93
C GLY A 35 -58.25 27.91 -24.59
N ARG A 36 -58.72 27.14 -23.59
CA ARG A 36 -59.89 27.36 -22.70
C ARG A 36 -61.36 27.08 -23.16
N SER A 37 -61.95 26.09 -22.46
CA SER A 37 -63.25 26.04 -21.74
C SER A 37 -64.57 26.37 -22.46
N ASP A 38 -65.44 25.35 -22.63
CA ASP A 38 -66.70 25.14 -21.88
C ASP A 38 -67.64 24.17 -22.62
N SER A 39 -68.14 23.15 -21.92
CA SER A 39 -69.23 22.24 -22.33
C SER A 39 -70.60 22.80 -21.87
N PRO A 40 -71.79 22.23 -22.19
CA PRO A 40 -72.15 21.15 -23.13
C PRO A 40 -73.36 21.52 -24.04
N GLY A 41 -73.51 20.86 -25.20
CA GLY A 41 -74.71 21.04 -26.02
C GLY A 41 -74.96 19.92 -27.02
N ALA A 42 -75.96 19.09 -26.70
CA ALA A 42 -76.84 18.32 -27.58
C ALA A 42 -76.25 17.31 -28.60
N SER A 43 -76.77 16.09 -28.47
CA SER A 43 -76.62 14.84 -29.22
C SER A 43 -77.04 14.92 -30.72
N PRO A 44 -77.29 13.78 -31.41
CA PRO A 44 -76.35 12.84 -32.03
C PRO A 44 -76.63 12.71 -33.55
N ARG A 45 -75.73 12.13 -34.35
CA ARG A 45 -76.13 11.56 -35.65
C ARG A 45 -75.53 10.19 -35.88
N PHE A 46 -76.39 9.21 -35.64
CA PHE A 46 -76.42 7.94 -36.33
C PHE A 46 -76.49 8.14 -37.84
N SER A 47 -75.81 7.27 -38.59
CA SER A 47 -76.20 6.93 -39.95
C SER A 47 -76.44 5.42 -40.04
N LYS A 48 -77.71 5.03 -40.14
CA LYS A 48 -78.14 3.88 -40.93
C LYS A 48 -79.32 4.35 -41.78
N GLN A 49 -79.14 4.19 -43.08
CA GLN A 49 -80.11 4.46 -44.13
C GLN A 49 -81.31 3.52 -43.99
N HIS A 50 -82.53 4.06 -44.03
CA HIS A 50 -83.60 3.54 -44.89
C HIS A 50 -84.48 4.71 -45.31
N ILE A 51 -84.74 4.76 -46.62
CA ILE A 51 -85.45 5.81 -47.34
C ILE A 51 -86.96 5.71 -47.08
N ILE A 52 -87.54 6.86 -46.79
CA ILE A 52 -88.95 7.15 -46.57
C ILE A 52 -89.65 7.28 -47.93
N ASP A 53 -90.79 6.60 -48.08
CA ASP A 53 -91.79 6.92 -49.09
C ASP A 53 -92.60 8.14 -48.65
N THR A 54 -92.61 9.16 -49.50
CA THR A 54 -93.15 10.50 -49.29
C THR A 54 -94.42 10.70 -50.13
N ALA A 55 -95.60 10.53 -49.53
CA ALA A 55 -96.82 11.26 -49.91
C ALA A 55 -97.89 11.16 -48.81
N ALA A 56 -98.41 12.33 -48.41
CA ALA A 56 -99.30 12.55 -47.27
C ALA A 56 -100.72 11.99 -47.46
N PRO A 57 -101.37 11.55 -46.36
CA PRO A 57 -102.32 12.45 -45.68
C PRO A 57 -102.01 12.44 -44.17
N PHE A 58 -102.20 13.49 -43.38
CA PHE A 58 -103.45 14.23 -43.12
C PHE A 58 -103.10 15.62 -42.57
N GLU A 59 -103.59 16.66 -43.23
CA GLU A 59 -103.67 17.99 -42.66
C GLU A 59 -104.76 18.01 -41.58
N SER A 60 -104.48 18.67 -40.46
CA SER A 60 -105.42 19.01 -39.39
C SER A 60 -105.84 17.87 -38.45
N VAL A 61 -105.29 17.93 -37.23
CA VAL A 61 -105.65 17.15 -36.03
C VAL A 61 -107.12 17.34 -35.59
N LYS A 62 -107.91 18.15 -36.31
CA LYS A 62 -109.37 18.26 -36.12
C LYS A 62 -110.18 17.14 -36.78
N ASP A 63 -109.63 16.38 -37.73
CA ASP A 63 -110.39 15.35 -38.47
C ASP A 63 -110.16 13.90 -37.97
N ALA A 64 -109.12 13.67 -37.17
CA ALA A 64 -108.88 12.37 -36.52
C ALA A 64 -109.81 12.10 -35.31
N VAL A 65 -110.57 13.10 -34.86
CA VAL A 65 -111.61 12.95 -33.82
C VAL A 65 -112.97 12.59 -34.44
N SER A 66 -113.09 12.48 -35.77
CA SER A 66 -114.35 12.15 -36.44
C SER A 66 -114.48 10.68 -36.87
N LYS A 67 -113.48 9.81 -36.64
CA LYS A 67 -113.51 8.38 -37.01
C LYS A 67 -113.66 7.40 -35.83
N PHE A 68 -113.61 7.88 -34.59
CA PHE A 68 -114.09 7.15 -33.42
C PHE A 68 -115.32 7.89 -32.89
N GLY A 69 -116.49 7.30 -33.13
CA GLY A 69 -117.79 7.95 -33.04
C GLY A 69 -118.05 8.77 -31.78
N GLY A 70 -118.45 10.03 -32.01
CA GLY A 70 -119.53 10.70 -31.29
C GLY A 70 -119.24 11.17 -29.88
N ARG A 71 -119.11 12.51 -29.72
CA ARG A 71 -119.58 13.18 -28.51
C ARG A 71 -121.05 12.85 -28.32
N VAL A 72 -121.34 11.90 -27.44
CA VAL A 72 -122.67 11.66 -26.90
C VAL A 72 -122.64 12.10 -25.44
N ASP A 73 -123.35 13.18 -25.15
CA ASP A 73 -123.61 13.67 -23.80
C ASP A 73 -124.40 12.62 -23.02
N TRP A 74 -123.71 11.74 -22.29
CA TRP A 74 -124.30 10.72 -21.42
C TRP A 74 -125.10 11.33 -20.24
N LYS A 75 -125.02 12.65 -20.03
CA LYS A 75 -125.74 13.39 -18.98
C LYS A 75 -127.18 13.80 -19.34
N SER A 76 -127.64 13.63 -20.57
CA SER A 76 -129.01 14.00 -20.99
C SER A 76 -129.93 12.81 -21.32
N ARG A 77 -129.52 11.57 -21.01
CA ARG A 77 -130.37 10.36 -21.15
C ARG A 77 -130.82 9.74 -19.82
N ARG A 78 -130.77 10.52 -18.72
CA ARG A 78 -131.22 10.08 -17.38
C ARG A 78 -132.46 10.82 -16.85
N THR A 79 -132.97 11.81 -17.56
CA THR A 79 -134.12 12.63 -17.08
C THR A 79 -135.31 12.67 -18.04
N GLN A 80 -135.32 11.85 -19.11
CA GLN A 80 -136.45 11.71 -20.03
C GLN A 80 -136.65 10.25 -20.50
N SER A 81 -136.71 9.34 -19.54
CA SER A 81 -137.32 8.00 -19.69
C SER A 81 -137.78 7.53 -18.31
N LEU A 82 -138.43 8.46 -17.61
CA LEU A 82 -138.87 8.34 -16.22
C LEU A 82 -140.29 8.92 -16.10
N VAL A 83 -141.19 8.57 -17.04
CA VAL A 83 -142.65 8.79 -16.90
C VAL A 83 -143.49 7.64 -17.51
N GLU A 84 -143.09 6.98 -18.59
CA GLU A 84 -143.86 5.85 -19.16
C GLU A 84 -143.09 4.50 -19.05
N GLU A 85 -143.27 3.81 -17.93
CA GLU A 85 -143.22 2.33 -17.71
C GLU A 85 -142.95 2.00 -16.23
N ARG A 86 -143.42 2.85 -15.33
CA ARG A 86 -143.72 2.47 -13.96
C ARG A 86 -145.14 1.91 -13.92
N SER A 87 -145.33 0.66 -14.37
CA SER A 87 -146.41 -0.24 -13.93
C SER A 87 -146.44 -1.55 -14.75
N LYS A 88 -145.70 -2.56 -14.28
CA LYS A 88 -146.19 -3.94 -14.07
C LYS A 88 -145.05 -4.85 -13.59
N LEU A 89 -145.24 -5.40 -12.37
CA LEU A 89 -144.60 -6.58 -11.73
C LEU A 89 -143.06 -6.55 -11.63
N VAL A 90 -142.37 -6.39 -10.48
CA VAL A 90 -142.61 -6.90 -9.11
C VAL A 90 -143.25 -8.28 -9.10
N GLU A 91 -142.41 -9.31 -9.18
CA GLU A 91 -142.46 -10.62 -8.49
C GLU A 91 -141.54 -11.58 -9.26
N ASP A 92 -140.30 -11.75 -8.80
CA ASP A 92 -139.85 -13.04 -8.26
C ASP A 92 -138.34 -13.12 -8.00
N PHE A 93 -138.05 -13.47 -6.75
CA PHE A 93 -136.75 -13.79 -6.20
C PHE A 93 -136.20 -15.11 -6.81
N ARG A 94 -134.94 -15.09 -7.24
CA ARG A 94 -133.97 -16.15 -6.88
C ARG A 94 -132.65 -15.50 -6.47
N ARG A 95 -132.63 -15.07 -5.21
CA ARG A 95 -131.44 -14.70 -4.43
C ARG A 95 -130.99 -15.96 -3.71
N GLU A 96 -129.81 -16.48 -4.03
CA GLU A 96 -129.00 -17.29 -3.10
C GLU A 96 -127.57 -17.44 -3.67
N GLU A 97 -127.42 -17.72 -4.98
CA GLU A 97 -126.11 -18.05 -5.59
C GLU A 97 -125.19 -16.82 -5.80
N THR A 98 -125.74 -15.63 -6.02
CA THR A 98 -124.96 -14.40 -6.26
C THR A 98 -124.44 -13.73 -4.98
N VAL A 99 -124.99 -14.09 -3.81
CA VAL A 99 -124.58 -13.50 -2.52
C VAL A 99 -123.38 -14.25 -1.95
N GLU A 100 -123.37 -15.58 -2.09
CA GLU A 100 -122.28 -16.44 -1.61
C GLU A 100 -121.00 -16.24 -2.43
N GLU A 101 -121.10 -16.08 -3.75
CA GLU A 101 -119.96 -15.71 -4.61
C GLU A 101 -119.40 -14.32 -4.28
N LEU A 102 -120.27 -13.34 -4.01
CA LEU A 102 -119.87 -12.01 -3.57
C LEU A 102 -119.16 -12.05 -2.19
N GLU A 103 -119.64 -12.89 -1.29
CA GLU A 103 -119.06 -13.05 0.03
C GLU A 103 -117.71 -13.79 -0.03
N ASN A 104 -117.58 -14.80 -0.89
CA ASN A 104 -116.34 -15.52 -1.14
C ASN A 104 -115.29 -14.63 -1.83
N THR A 105 -115.67 -13.84 -2.84
CA THR A 105 -114.77 -12.86 -3.48
C THR A 105 -114.35 -11.76 -2.51
N LYS A 106 -115.23 -11.31 -1.61
CA LYS A 106 -114.89 -10.36 -0.54
C LYS A 106 -113.90 -10.96 0.47
N LYS A 107 -114.09 -12.21 0.90
CA LYS A 107 -113.16 -12.95 1.77
C LYS A 107 -111.79 -13.12 1.10
N LEU A 108 -111.76 -13.49 -0.18
CA LEU A 108 -110.53 -13.61 -0.97
C LEU A 108 -109.82 -12.26 -1.11
N THR A 109 -110.56 -11.19 -1.44
CA THR A 109 -110.01 -9.84 -1.53
C THR A 109 -109.42 -9.37 -0.20
N GLN A 110 -110.09 -9.68 0.92
CA GLN A 110 -109.57 -9.34 2.25
C GLN A 110 -108.34 -10.17 2.63
N LYS A 111 -108.25 -11.43 2.19
CA LYS A 111 -107.07 -12.29 2.37
C LYS A 111 -105.90 -11.78 1.54
N LEU A 112 -106.13 -11.42 0.27
CA LEU A 112 -105.13 -10.83 -0.60
C LEU A 112 -104.64 -9.49 -0.08
N ARG A 113 -105.53 -8.64 0.46
CA ARG A 113 -105.13 -7.37 1.11
C ARG A 113 -104.22 -7.61 2.31
N ARG A 114 -104.57 -8.54 3.21
CA ARG A 114 -103.70 -8.90 4.34
C ARG A 114 -102.36 -9.48 3.90
N ASN A 115 -102.32 -10.22 2.80
CA ASN A 115 -101.07 -10.74 2.24
C ASN A 115 -100.24 -9.63 1.61
N LEU A 116 -100.86 -8.68 0.91
CA LEU A 116 -100.19 -7.50 0.36
C LEU A 116 -99.58 -6.65 1.48
N GLU A 117 -100.34 -6.36 2.55
CA GLU A 117 -99.84 -5.64 3.73
C GLU A 117 -98.69 -6.38 4.45
N LYS A 118 -98.63 -7.71 4.35
CA LYS A 118 -97.50 -8.51 4.86
C LYS A 118 -96.28 -8.38 3.96
N VAL A 119 -96.46 -8.56 2.65
CA VAL A 119 -95.38 -8.41 1.67
C VAL A 119 -94.79 -7.00 1.71
N GLU A 120 -95.62 -5.97 1.83
CA GLU A 120 -95.16 -4.58 1.99
C GLU A 120 -94.33 -4.38 3.28
N ARG A 121 -94.72 -4.99 4.40
CA ARG A 121 -93.93 -4.96 5.64
C ARG A 121 -92.62 -5.74 5.52
N ASP A 122 -92.66 -6.91 4.90
CA ASP A 122 -91.47 -7.74 4.68
C ASP A 122 -90.49 -7.05 3.70
N GLU A 123 -91.01 -6.32 2.69
CA GLU A 123 -90.20 -5.50 1.79
C GLU A 123 -89.52 -4.32 2.52
N LEU A 124 -90.23 -3.64 3.44
CA LEU A 124 -89.63 -2.59 4.26
C LEU A 124 -88.53 -3.14 5.17
N LEU A 125 -88.77 -4.29 5.81
CA LEU A 125 -87.75 -4.95 6.63
C LEU A 125 -86.54 -5.39 5.79
N ALA A 126 -86.77 -5.91 4.58
CA ALA A 126 -85.70 -6.27 3.65
C ALA A 126 -84.90 -5.05 3.18
N LYS A 127 -85.54 -3.88 3.01
CA LYS A 127 -84.84 -2.62 2.69
C LYS A 127 -84.00 -2.12 3.87
N GLU A 128 -84.55 -2.11 5.08
CA GLU A 128 -83.79 -1.74 6.29
C GLU A 128 -82.61 -2.70 6.54
N GLU A 129 -82.79 -3.99 6.27
CA GLU A 129 -81.72 -4.98 6.35
C GLU A 129 -80.66 -4.78 5.26
N ALA A 130 -81.07 -4.51 4.02
CA ALA A 130 -80.15 -4.19 2.94
C ALA A 130 -79.34 -2.91 3.21
N GLU A 131 -79.97 -1.86 3.76
CA GLU A 131 -79.29 -0.63 4.18
C GLU A 131 -78.27 -0.89 5.30
N ARG A 132 -78.61 -1.73 6.29
CA ARG A 132 -77.68 -2.11 7.37
C ARG A 132 -76.48 -2.90 6.83
N VAL A 133 -76.72 -3.82 5.90
CA VAL A 133 -75.65 -4.58 5.23
C VAL A 133 -74.77 -3.65 4.40
N HIS A 134 -75.37 -2.69 3.69
CA HIS A 134 -74.63 -1.72 2.89
C HIS A 134 -73.70 -0.84 3.75
N LEU A 135 -74.21 -0.29 4.86
CA LEU A 135 -73.39 0.48 5.80
C LEU A 135 -72.27 -0.37 6.41
N LYS A 136 -72.50 -1.66 6.65
CA LYS A 136 -71.47 -2.56 7.18
C LYS A 136 -70.38 -2.86 6.16
N ILE A 137 -70.76 -3.01 4.89
CA ILE A 137 -69.80 -3.16 3.79
C ILE A 137 -68.96 -1.88 3.66
N GLU A 138 -69.58 -0.70 3.68
CA GLU A 138 -68.88 0.58 3.57
C GLU A 138 -67.91 0.82 4.75
N GLU A 139 -68.30 0.47 5.98
CA GLU A 139 -67.42 0.51 7.16
C GLU A 139 -66.22 -0.45 7.01
N MET A 140 -66.46 -1.68 6.51
CA MET A 140 -65.40 -2.66 6.28
C MET A 140 -64.45 -2.21 5.17
N GLU A 141 -64.97 -1.67 4.07
CA GLU A 141 -64.18 -1.13 2.96
C GLU A 141 -63.27 0.02 3.44
N GLN A 142 -63.81 0.96 4.23
CA GLN A 142 -63.01 2.04 4.81
C GLN A 142 -61.95 1.51 5.79
N SER A 143 -62.27 0.51 6.60
CA SER A 143 -61.32 -0.15 7.50
C SER A 143 -60.16 -0.79 6.73
N ILE A 144 -60.47 -1.58 5.69
CA ILE A 144 -59.46 -2.27 4.85
C ILE A 144 -58.56 -1.26 4.14
N VAL A 145 -59.14 -0.20 3.56
CA VAL A 145 -58.36 0.85 2.88
C VAL A 145 -57.47 1.60 3.87
N SER A 146 -57.95 1.88 5.08
CA SER A 146 -57.16 2.57 6.10
C SER A 146 -56.04 1.69 6.68
N GLU A 147 -56.29 0.40 6.89
CA GLU A 147 -55.33 -0.57 7.42
C GLU A 147 -54.21 -0.85 6.42
N ALA A 148 -54.55 -1.12 5.15
CA ALA A 148 -53.56 -1.29 4.08
C ALA A 148 -52.69 -0.04 3.84
N ASN A 149 -53.27 1.16 3.98
CA ASN A 149 -52.54 2.42 3.86
C ASN A 149 -51.60 2.68 5.05
N ILE A 150 -52.00 2.29 6.27
CA ILE A 150 -51.14 2.37 7.47
C ILE A 150 -49.98 1.38 7.35
N GLU A 151 -50.24 0.15 6.92
CA GLU A 151 -49.21 -0.88 6.75
C GLU A 151 -48.20 -0.50 5.66
N ALA A 152 -48.66 -0.10 4.46
CA ALA A 152 -47.78 0.37 3.39
C ALA A 152 -46.98 1.62 3.78
N LYS A 153 -47.58 2.55 4.54
CA LYS A 153 -46.87 3.72 5.06
C LYS A 153 -45.84 3.35 6.12
N ALA A 154 -46.14 2.37 6.99
CA ALA A 154 -45.21 1.90 8.01
C ALA A 154 -44.00 1.20 7.38
N GLU A 155 -44.21 0.39 6.34
CA GLU A 155 -43.14 -0.28 5.59
C GLU A 155 -42.25 0.73 4.86
N VAL A 156 -42.84 1.71 4.17
CA VAL A 156 -42.09 2.79 3.50
C VAL A 156 -41.30 3.65 4.50
N GLU A 157 -41.86 3.96 5.67
CA GLU A 157 -41.14 4.71 6.70
C GLU A 157 -40.02 3.87 7.35
N ALA A 158 -40.21 2.54 7.47
CA ALA A 158 -39.14 1.64 7.91
C ALA A 158 -37.99 1.57 6.90
N GLU A 159 -38.28 1.42 5.61
CA GLU A 159 -37.26 1.44 4.55
C GLU A 159 -36.55 2.79 4.47
N LYS A 160 -37.26 3.92 4.59
CA LYS A 160 -36.64 5.24 4.67
C LYS A 160 -35.73 5.39 5.88
N ALA A 161 -36.10 4.84 7.03
CA ALA A 161 -35.26 4.86 8.22
C ALA A 161 -33.98 4.04 8.02
N MET A 162 -34.09 2.85 7.40
CA MET A 162 -32.94 2.02 7.04
C MET A 162 -32.02 2.70 6.03
N LEU A 163 -32.57 3.33 4.98
CA LEU A 163 -31.79 4.09 4.01
C LEU A 163 -31.07 5.27 4.67
N LYS A 164 -31.72 5.97 5.60
CA LYS A 164 -31.10 7.07 6.34
C LYS A 164 -29.93 6.59 7.21
N GLU A 165 -30.09 5.45 7.88
CA GLU A 165 -29.02 4.84 8.67
C GLU A 165 -27.83 4.43 7.78
N ALA A 166 -28.11 3.72 6.68
CA ALA A 166 -27.09 3.32 5.71
C ALA A 166 -26.35 4.52 5.08
N LEU A 167 -27.06 5.62 4.77
CA LEU A 167 -26.43 6.85 4.30
C LEU A 167 -25.54 7.51 5.35
N SER A 168 -25.93 7.47 6.63
CA SER A 168 -25.11 8.00 7.72
C SER A 168 -23.85 7.15 7.96
N GLU A 169 -23.95 5.83 7.82
CA GLU A 169 -22.80 4.92 7.89
C GLU A 169 -21.87 5.11 6.68
N LEU A 170 -22.42 5.28 5.47
CA LEU A 170 -21.64 5.61 4.28
C LEU A 170 -20.89 6.94 4.44
N GLU A 171 -21.54 7.97 4.98
CA GLU A 171 -20.90 9.26 5.24
C GLU A 171 -19.79 9.13 6.30
N PHE A 172 -20.00 8.30 7.31
CA PHE A 172 -18.99 8.00 8.33
C PHE A 172 -17.78 7.28 7.74
N VAL A 173 -18.00 6.20 6.97
CA VAL A 173 -16.92 5.46 6.27
C VAL A 173 -16.16 6.36 5.30
N LYS A 174 -16.86 7.28 4.61
CA LYS A 174 -16.20 8.26 3.74
C LYS A 174 -15.27 9.19 4.52
N LYS A 175 -15.70 9.70 5.68
CA LYS A 175 -14.85 10.53 6.57
C LYS A 175 -13.65 9.75 7.09
N GLU A 176 -13.83 8.50 7.49
CA GLU A 176 -12.71 7.64 7.90
C GLU A 176 -11.73 7.38 6.75
N LEU A 177 -12.23 7.13 5.53
CA LEU A 177 -11.41 6.95 4.35
C LEU A 177 -10.60 8.20 4.01
N ASP A 178 -11.21 9.38 4.10
CA ASP A 178 -10.53 10.65 3.86
C ASP A 178 -9.47 10.92 4.95
N SER A 179 -9.78 10.65 6.23
CA SER A 179 -8.79 10.71 7.31
C SER A 179 -7.61 9.75 7.09
N LEU A 180 -7.87 8.52 6.61
CA LEU A 180 -6.84 7.53 6.35
C LEU A 180 -5.98 7.92 5.14
N ARG A 181 -6.56 8.59 4.14
CA ARG A 181 -5.81 9.16 3.01
C ARG A 181 -4.90 10.29 3.45
N GLU A 182 -5.35 11.16 4.35
CA GLU A 182 -4.52 12.22 4.93
C GLU A 182 -3.37 11.64 5.76
N GLU A 183 -3.63 10.63 6.59
CA GLU A 183 -2.59 9.93 7.35
C GLU A 183 -1.58 9.26 6.43
N HIS A 184 -2.05 8.57 5.39
CA HIS A 184 -1.17 7.97 4.39
C HIS A 184 -0.32 9.01 3.65
N ALA A 185 -0.91 10.15 3.26
CA ALA A 185 -0.16 11.24 2.63
C ALA A 185 0.92 11.80 3.58
N SER A 186 0.59 12.00 4.87
CA SER A 186 1.56 12.39 5.88
C SER A 186 2.67 11.35 6.05
N MET A 187 2.33 10.06 6.06
CA MET A 187 3.30 8.97 6.18
C MET A 187 4.23 8.90 4.96
N VAL A 188 3.70 9.07 3.75
CA VAL A 188 4.49 9.13 2.52
C VAL A 188 5.46 10.32 2.56
N SER A 189 4.99 11.50 2.96
CA SER A 189 5.89 12.67 3.10
C SER A 189 6.98 12.47 4.16
N GLY A 190 6.65 11.79 5.27
CA GLY A 190 7.62 11.39 6.30
C GLY A 190 8.64 10.37 5.81
N ARG A 191 8.20 9.42 4.98
CA ARG A 191 9.08 8.44 4.32
C ARG A 191 10.02 9.14 3.33
N ASP A 192 9.50 10.04 2.49
CA ASP A 192 10.29 10.74 1.48
C ASP A 192 11.35 11.65 2.12
N THR A 193 11.00 12.36 3.20
CA THR A 193 11.97 13.13 3.98
C THR A 193 13.02 12.25 4.66
N ALA A 194 12.65 11.09 5.20
CA ALA A 194 13.61 10.14 5.75
C ALA A 194 14.55 9.56 4.67
N ILE A 195 14.05 9.31 3.46
CA ILE A 195 14.84 8.85 2.31
C ILE A 195 15.84 9.94 1.91
N ASN A 196 15.40 11.19 1.71
CA ASN A 196 16.30 12.29 1.35
C ASN A 196 17.41 12.48 2.41
N ASN A 197 17.06 12.44 3.69
CA ASN A 197 18.06 12.51 4.77
C ASN A 197 19.04 11.33 4.73
N ALA A 198 18.56 10.11 4.44
CA ALA A 198 19.42 8.94 4.31
C ALA A 198 20.37 9.09 3.10
N GLU A 199 19.87 9.55 1.95
CA GLU A 199 20.68 9.82 0.76
C GLU A 199 21.75 10.88 1.03
N GLU A 200 21.42 11.97 1.73
CA GLU A 200 22.39 12.98 2.15
C GLU A 200 23.48 12.39 3.05
N THR A 201 23.10 11.55 4.03
CA THR A 201 24.09 10.88 4.90
C THR A 201 24.97 9.89 4.15
N VAL A 202 24.43 9.20 3.15
CA VAL A 202 25.19 8.30 2.28
C VAL A 202 26.16 9.10 1.41
N ALA A 203 25.72 10.20 0.81
CA ALA A 203 26.59 11.08 0.03
C ALA A 203 27.73 11.66 0.88
N ALA A 204 27.45 12.07 2.12
CA ALA A 204 28.46 12.52 3.07
C ALA A 204 29.45 11.39 3.43
N SER A 205 28.95 10.17 3.65
CA SER A 205 29.79 8.99 3.90
C SER A 205 30.69 8.67 2.71
N GLN A 206 30.18 8.75 1.48
CA GLN A 206 30.97 8.51 0.26
C GLN A 206 32.07 9.56 0.07
N GLN A 207 31.83 10.81 0.46
CA GLN A 207 32.89 11.83 0.45
C GLN A 207 33.97 11.52 1.49
N ILE A 208 33.59 11.04 2.67
CA ILE A 208 34.54 10.60 3.69
C ILE A 208 35.33 9.38 3.20
N GLU A 209 34.67 8.42 2.56
CA GLU A 209 35.29 7.23 1.96
C GLU A 209 36.33 7.62 0.92
N LYS A 210 35.98 8.48 -0.05
CA LYS A 210 36.93 9.03 -1.03
C LYS A 210 38.10 9.76 -0.37
N ALA A 211 37.83 10.55 0.67
CA ALA A 211 38.91 11.21 1.40
C ALA A 211 39.82 10.17 2.06
N VAL A 212 39.28 9.10 2.64
CA VAL A 212 40.08 8.02 3.21
C VAL A 212 40.88 7.28 2.13
N GLU A 213 40.33 7.05 0.94
CA GLU A 213 41.05 6.47 -0.21
C GLU A 213 42.20 7.37 -0.66
N ASP A 214 41.96 8.68 -0.83
CA ASP A 214 42.97 9.66 -1.22
C ASP A 214 44.09 9.75 -0.19
N LEU A 215 43.73 9.84 1.09
CA LEU A 215 44.70 9.69 2.19
C LEU A 215 45.41 8.35 1.97
N THR A 216 44.70 7.24 1.81
CA THR A 216 45.27 5.90 1.60
C THR A 216 46.15 5.75 0.34
N ALA A 217 46.23 6.72 -0.56
CA ALA A 217 47.24 6.73 -1.62
C ALA A 217 48.52 7.48 -1.22
N GLU A 218 48.43 8.53 -0.40
CA GLU A 218 49.55 9.43 -0.11
C GLU A 218 50.62 8.82 0.84
N LEU A 219 50.30 7.98 1.82
CA LEU A 219 51.27 7.08 2.45
C LEU A 219 51.77 5.98 1.56
N ILE A 220 51.03 5.40 0.60
CA ILE A 220 51.67 4.43 -0.31
C ILE A 220 52.89 5.13 -0.88
N ALA A 221 52.65 6.32 -1.42
CA ALA A 221 53.67 7.16 -1.98
C ALA A 221 54.75 7.55 -0.96
N THR A 222 54.41 8.00 0.26
CA THR A 222 55.44 8.43 1.23
C THR A 222 56.20 7.26 1.86
N LYS A 223 55.57 6.10 2.05
CA LYS A 223 56.22 4.86 2.53
C LYS A 223 57.16 4.30 1.47
N GLU A 224 56.74 4.29 0.21
CA GLU A 224 57.60 3.92 -0.91
C GLU A 224 58.78 4.88 -1.05
N ALA A 225 58.54 6.20 -0.96
CA ALA A 225 59.59 7.21 -0.97
C ALA A 225 60.57 7.02 0.21
N LEU A 226 60.06 6.71 1.41
CA LEU A 226 60.89 6.41 2.58
C LEU A 226 61.73 5.14 2.37
N ASN A 227 61.12 4.08 1.85
CA ASN A 227 61.83 2.83 1.57
C ASN A 227 62.90 3.02 0.49
N SER A 228 62.60 3.79 -0.55
CA SER A 228 63.56 4.18 -1.60
C SER A 228 64.71 4.98 -1.01
N SER A 229 64.42 5.98 -0.18
CA SER A 229 65.45 6.75 0.54
C SER A 229 66.29 5.86 1.45
N ARG A 230 65.69 4.88 2.13
CA ARG A 230 66.41 3.93 3.01
C ARG A 230 67.31 2.99 2.21
N ALA A 231 66.85 2.52 1.06
CA ALA A 231 67.64 1.70 0.15
C ALA A 231 68.84 2.49 -0.39
N ALA A 232 68.62 3.73 -0.84
CA ALA A 232 69.69 4.61 -1.29
C ALA A 232 70.71 4.91 -0.18
N HIS A 233 70.25 5.09 1.08
CA HIS A 233 71.16 5.25 2.22
C HIS A 233 72.01 4.00 2.47
N LEU A 234 71.39 2.81 2.48
CA LEU A 234 72.13 1.55 2.69
C LEU A 234 73.14 1.29 1.57
N GLU A 235 72.78 1.57 0.32
CA GLU A 235 73.71 1.46 -0.81
C GLU A 235 74.88 2.45 -0.70
N ALA A 236 74.61 3.69 -0.29
CA ALA A 236 75.66 4.68 -0.03
C ALA A 236 76.58 4.25 1.13
N GLU A 237 76.02 3.69 2.20
CA GLU A 237 76.77 3.17 3.34
C GLU A 237 77.66 1.98 2.94
N GLU A 238 77.14 1.05 2.15
CA GLU A 238 77.90 -0.08 1.60
C GLU A 238 79.05 0.39 0.70
N GLN A 239 78.80 1.38 -0.16
CA GLN A 239 79.86 2.00 -0.98
C GLN A 239 80.94 2.67 -0.11
N THR A 240 80.57 3.36 0.98
CA THR A 240 81.57 3.95 1.89
C THR A 240 82.37 2.89 2.65
N LEU A 241 81.72 1.84 3.15
CA LEU A 241 82.40 0.74 3.85
C LEU A 241 83.34 -0.05 2.92
N GLY A 242 82.96 -0.25 1.66
CA GLY A 242 83.81 -0.91 0.67
C GLY A 242 85.09 -0.13 0.36
N VAL A 243 85.02 1.22 0.36
CA VAL A 243 86.19 2.08 0.22
C VAL A 243 87.06 2.02 1.47
N ASP A 244 86.46 2.07 2.66
CA ASP A 244 87.19 1.97 3.92
C ASP A 244 87.91 0.62 4.07
N ASP A 245 87.32 -0.51 3.65
CA ASP A 245 87.97 -1.83 3.68
C ASP A 245 89.20 -1.92 2.74
N GLU A 246 89.11 -1.32 1.55
CA GLU A 246 90.24 -1.26 0.61
C GLU A 246 91.34 -0.30 1.11
N GLU A 247 90.97 0.81 1.73
CA GLU A 247 91.91 1.71 2.42
C GLU A 247 92.58 1.04 3.64
N ILE A 248 91.83 0.28 4.43
CA ILE A 248 92.36 -0.48 5.58
C ILE A 248 93.36 -1.57 5.12
N LEU A 249 93.07 -2.27 4.02
CA LEU A 249 93.98 -3.27 3.47
C LEU A 249 95.28 -2.63 2.95
N ASN A 250 95.18 -1.49 2.26
CA ASN A 250 96.35 -0.74 1.80
C ASN A 250 97.19 -0.23 2.98
N LEU A 251 96.56 0.37 3.99
CA LEU A 251 97.24 0.84 5.21
C LEU A 251 97.93 -0.30 5.97
N LYS A 252 97.30 -1.48 6.01
CA LYS A 252 97.89 -2.67 6.64
C LYS A 252 99.13 -3.15 5.89
N GLN A 253 99.11 -3.14 4.57
CA GLN A 253 100.26 -3.51 3.74
C GLN A 253 101.41 -2.49 3.87
N GLU A 254 101.11 -1.19 3.90
CA GLU A 254 102.09 -0.14 4.16
C GLU A 254 102.73 -0.28 5.55
N LEU A 255 101.93 -0.63 6.56
CA LEU A 255 102.42 -0.88 7.92
C LEU A 255 103.35 -2.10 7.98
N GLU A 256 102.98 -3.21 7.32
CA GLU A 256 103.83 -4.41 7.24
C GLU A 256 105.19 -4.10 6.58
N GLN A 257 105.19 -3.34 5.48
CA GLN A 257 106.43 -2.87 4.84
C GLN A 257 107.28 -1.99 5.77
N ALA A 258 106.65 -1.05 6.48
CA ALA A 258 107.35 -0.19 7.43
C ALA A 258 107.93 -0.98 8.62
N GLU A 259 107.23 -2.02 9.09
CA GLU A 259 107.71 -2.93 10.13
C GLU A 259 108.93 -3.74 9.67
N GLU A 260 108.91 -4.27 8.44
CA GLU A 260 110.06 -4.96 7.83
C GLU A 260 111.27 -4.02 7.71
N GLU A 261 111.07 -2.79 7.22
CA GLU A 261 112.13 -1.78 7.14
C GLU A 261 112.71 -1.46 8.52
N LEU A 262 111.86 -1.31 9.54
CA LEU A 262 112.27 -1.08 10.92
C LEU A 262 113.10 -2.26 11.46
N GLN A 263 112.68 -3.51 11.20
CA GLN A 263 113.47 -4.69 11.56
C GLN A 263 114.87 -4.63 10.95
N THR A 264 114.99 -4.37 9.64
CA THR A 264 116.31 -4.29 8.98
C THR A 264 117.17 -3.14 9.54
N LEU A 265 116.55 -2.00 9.87
CA LEU A 265 117.24 -0.88 10.49
C LEU A 265 117.70 -1.21 11.90
N ASN A 266 116.88 -1.94 12.67
CA ASN A 266 117.22 -2.39 14.02
C ASN A 266 118.39 -3.40 14.00
N GLU A 267 118.44 -4.32 13.05
CA GLU A 267 119.59 -5.22 12.84
C GLU A 267 120.87 -4.43 12.51
N LYS A 268 120.77 -3.43 11.64
CA LYS A 268 121.88 -2.49 11.34
C LYS A 268 122.29 -1.73 12.60
N ALA A 269 121.33 -1.21 13.38
CA ALA A 269 121.60 -0.49 14.62
C ALA A 269 122.23 -1.37 15.71
N PHE A 270 121.85 -2.66 15.79
CA PHE A 270 122.48 -3.65 16.66
C PHE A 270 123.95 -3.88 16.25
N SER A 271 124.21 -4.01 14.95
CA SER A 271 125.56 -4.14 14.39
C SER A 271 126.42 -2.91 14.71
N VAL A 272 125.87 -1.70 14.56
CA VAL A 272 126.53 -0.45 14.93
C VAL A 272 126.81 -0.39 16.44
N ARG A 273 125.84 -0.77 17.28
CA ARG A 273 126.02 -0.85 18.75
C ARG A 273 127.13 -1.84 19.14
N LEU A 274 127.19 -2.99 18.49
CA LEU A 274 128.24 -3.99 18.70
C LEU A 274 129.63 -3.47 18.28
N LEU A 275 129.72 -2.75 17.16
CA LEU A 275 130.97 -2.10 16.75
C LEU A 275 131.36 -0.98 17.73
N LYS A 276 130.39 -0.20 18.21
CA LYS A 276 130.61 0.84 19.23
C LYS A 276 131.12 0.27 20.55
N SER A 277 130.56 -0.84 21.04
CA SER A 277 131.04 -1.47 22.29
C SER A 277 132.45 -2.05 22.13
N LYS A 278 132.80 -2.60 20.96
CA LYS A 278 134.18 -3.01 20.65
C LYS A 278 135.14 -1.82 20.65
N LEU A 279 134.73 -0.68 20.09
CA LEU A 279 135.53 0.55 20.11
C LEU A 279 135.73 1.08 21.54
N GLU A 280 134.68 1.07 22.36
CA GLU A 280 134.73 1.51 23.76
C GLU A 280 135.64 0.59 24.59
N SER A 281 135.55 -0.73 24.40
CA SER A 281 136.45 -1.70 25.04
C SER A 281 137.92 -1.49 24.65
N ALA A 282 138.19 -1.19 23.37
CA ALA A 282 139.53 -0.83 22.93
C ALA A 282 140.02 0.51 23.51
N SER A 283 139.11 1.48 23.67
CA SER A 283 139.41 2.78 24.28
C SER A 283 139.66 2.69 25.79
N SER A 284 138.94 1.83 26.50
CA SER A 284 139.18 1.51 27.92
C SER A 284 140.55 0.90 28.13
N LEU A 285 140.96 -0.07 27.30
CA LEU A 285 142.31 -0.66 27.35
C LEU A 285 143.41 0.39 27.15
N LEU A 286 143.18 1.39 26.29
CA LEU A 286 144.09 2.51 26.10
C LEU A 286 144.13 3.41 27.35
N LEU A 287 142.98 3.65 27.99
CA LEU A 287 142.90 4.36 29.26
C LEU A 287 143.61 3.62 30.40
N ASP A 288 143.49 2.30 30.47
CA ASP A 288 144.18 1.46 31.47
C ASP A 288 145.70 1.49 31.24
N LEU A 289 146.17 1.43 29.99
CA LEU A 289 147.58 1.64 29.64
C LEU A 289 148.07 3.04 30.05
N LYS A 290 147.22 4.06 29.88
CA LYS A 290 147.49 5.43 30.31
C LYS A 290 147.48 5.58 31.83
N ALA A 291 146.65 4.81 32.54
CA ALA A 291 146.62 4.75 33.99
C ALA A 291 147.87 4.03 34.55
N GLU A 292 148.37 2.98 33.88
CA GLU A 292 149.68 2.36 34.18
C GLU A 292 150.85 3.34 33.97
N MET A 293 150.77 4.24 32.98
CA MET A 293 151.75 5.32 32.82
C MET A 293 151.64 6.40 33.91
N ALA A 294 150.45 6.62 34.46
CA ALA A 294 150.21 7.58 35.53
C ALA A 294 150.61 7.04 36.92
N THR A 295 150.50 5.73 37.16
CA THR A 295 150.93 5.08 38.41
C THR A 295 152.45 5.00 38.60
N PHE A 296 153.23 5.39 37.59
CA PHE A 296 154.68 5.59 37.69
C PHE A 296 155.08 6.98 38.24
N MET A 297 154.17 7.98 38.24
CA MET A 297 154.60 9.39 38.27
C MET A 297 154.22 10.23 39.48
N GLU A 298 153.53 9.77 40.53
CA GLU A 298 153.25 10.73 41.61
C GLU A 298 153.04 10.19 43.02
N SER A 299 154.03 10.50 43.85
CA SER A 299 154.09 10.42 45.31
C SER A 299 153.77 11.78 45.97
N LYS A 300 153.09 11.72 47.14
CA LYS A 300 153.01 12.67 48.30
C LYS A 300 151.76 13.56 48.53
N ASP A 301 151.05 13.19 49.61
CA ASP A 301 150.72 13.87 50.89
C ASP A 301 149.85 15.15 51.02
N ASN A 302 148.75 14.97 51.79
CA ASN A 302 148.32 15.64 53.06
C ASN A 302 147.26 16.79 53.18
N GLU A 303 146.29 16.49 54.08
CA GLU A 303 145.64 17.24 55.20
C GLU A 303 144.61 18.41 55.06
N GLU A 304 143.40 18.10 55.54
CA GLU A 304 142.55 18.72 56.60
C GLU A 304 141.88 20.14 56.56
N CYS A 305 140.60 20.12 56.98
CA CYS A 305 139.88 21.07 57.84
C CYS A 305 139.47 22.47 57.31
N TYR A 306 138.55 22.51 56.31
CA TYR A 306 137.65 23.65 56.02
C TYR A 306 136.35 23.21 55.29
N LYS A 307 135.88 21.97 55.52
CA LYS A 307 134.79 21.35 54.73
C LYS A 307 133.40 21.42 55.37
N GLN A 308 133.27 21.25 56.69
CA GLN A 308 131.97 21.06 57.35
C GLN A 308 131.01 22.27 57.29
N GLN A 309 131.47 23.51 57.46
CA GLN A 309 130.58 24.69 57.41
C GLN A 309 130.15 25.12 56.00
N LYS A 310 130.92 24.74 54.96
CA LYS A 310 130.55 24.96 53.57
C LYS A 310 129.59 23.86 53.08
N GLU A 311 129.80 22.63 53.57
CA GLU A 311 128.90 21.48 53.37
C GLU A 311 127.51 21.75 53.97
N GLU A 312 127.41 22.28 55.19
CA GLU A 312 126.11 22.64 55.81
C GLU A 312 125.34 23.73 55.05
N LEU A 313 126.03 24.75 54.51
CA LEU A 313 125.40 25.81 53.70
C LEU A 313 124.96 25.29 52.31
N GLU A 314 125.74 24.36 51.76
CA GLU A 314 125.44 23.72 50.48
C GLU A 314 124.31 22.69 50.63
N GLU A 315 124.21 21.99 51.76
CA GLU A 315 123.07 21.15 52.14
C GLU A 315 121.79 21.96 52.37
N LEU A 316 121.87 23.12 53.02
CA LEU A 316 120.71 23.99 53.22
C LEU A 316 120.21 24.60 51.90
N LYS A 317 121.12 24.88 50.95
CA LYS A 317 120.75 25.22 49.56
C LYS A 317 120.09 24.06 48.83
N LYS A 318 120.65 22.85 48.92
CA LYS A 318 120.08 21.63 48.31
C LYS A 318 118.69 21.31 48.86
N THR A 319 118.45 21.48 50.16
CA THR A 319 117.12 21.28 50.77
C THR A 319 116.12 22.35 50.37
N LYS A 320 116.53 23.61 50.22
CA LYS A 320 115.67 24.69 49.70
C LYS A 320 115.31 24.46 48.22
N GLU A 321 116.27 24.05 47.40
CA GLU A 321 116.05 23.75 45.99
C GLU A 321 115.16 22.52 45.82
N LYS A 322 115.37 21.48 46.65
CA LYS A 322 114.50 20.30 46.74
C LYS A 322 113.08 20.67 47.18
N ALA A 323 112.92 21.50 48.20
CA ALA A 323 111.61 21.98 48.63
C ALA A 323 110.91 22.80 47.52
N ALA A 324 111.65 23.56 46.72
CA ALA A 324 111.11 24.29 45.58
C ALA A 324 110.68 23.35 44.43
N SER A 325 111.47 22.30 44.13
CA SER A 325 111.08 21.27 43.15
C SER A 325 109.88 20.44 43.62
N ASP A 326 109.81 20.13 44.91
CA ASP A 326 108.70 19.38 45.52
C ASP A 326 107.40 20.20 45.50
N VAL A 327 107.46 21.51 45.73
CA VAL A 327 106.31 22.41 45.57
C VAL A 327 105.85 22.49 44.11
N LYS A 328 106.80 22.44 43.16
CA LYS A 328 106.48 22.43 41.72
C LYS A 328 105.77 21.14 41.32
N SER A 329 106.28 19.98 41.72
CA SER A 329 105.64 18.67 41.43
C SER A 329 104.29 18.52 42.13
N LEU A 330 104.15 19.01 43.37
CA LEU A 330 102.84 19.09 44.06
C LEU A 330 101.86 19.97 43.32
N ARG A 331 102.29 21.13 42.81
CA ARG A 331 101.42 22.03 42.02
C ARG A 331 100.97 21.35 40.73
N GLU A 332 101.87 20.67 40.02
CA GLU A 332 101.55 19.90 38.81
C GLU A 332 100.56 18.76 39.11
N ALA A 333 100.74 18.04 40.22
CA ALA A 333 99.80 17.01 40.69
C ALA A 333 98.42 17.60 41.02
N CYS A 334 98.36 18.74 41.72
CA CYS A 334 97.10 19.45 41.99
C CYS A 334 96.38 19.90 40.72
N MET A 335 97.13 20.40 39.73
CA MET A 335 96.56 20.77 38.43
C MET A 335 96.00 19.54 37.67
N SER A 336 96.72 18.42 37.68
CA SER A 336 96.24 17.15 37.08
C SER A 336 94.97 16.63 37.78
N LEU A 337 94.94 16.66 39.12
CA LEU A 337 93.77 16.24 39.90
C LEU A 337 92.55 17.13 39.61
N ASN A 338 92.73 18.46 39.54
CA ASN A 338 91.65 19.38 39.18
C ASN A 338 91.14 19.14 37.75
N SER A 339 92.03 18.84 36.80
CA SER A 339 91.62 18.49 35.43
C SER A 339 90.75 17.22 35.42
N LYS A 340 91.16 16.17 36.13
CA LYS A 340 90.38 14.93 36.27
C LYS A 340 89.03 15.16 36.98
N LEU A 341 89.01 16.03 37.98
CA LEU A 341 87.78 16.39 38.69
C LEU A 341 86.77 17.08 37.77
N GLU A 342 87.22 17.98 36.90
CA GLU A 342 86.31 18.61 35.92
C GLU A 342 85.87 17.64 34.82
N GLU A 343 86.73 16.72 34.41
CA GLU A 343 86.35 15.63 33.50
C GLU A 343 85.27 14.73 34.13
N GLU A 344 85.46 14.26 35.37
CA GLU A 344 84.46 13.46 36.08
C GLU A 344 83.14 14.20 36.30
N LYS A 345 83.18 15.52 36.59
CA LYS A 345 81.96 16.33 36.68
C LYS A 345 81.20 16.38 35.36
N SER A 346 81.91 16.49 34.24
CA SER A 346 81.29 16.48 32.90
C SER A 346 80.63 15.13 32.60
N ILE A 347 81.31 14.02 32.91
CA ILE A 347 80.77 12.66 32.76
C ILE A 347 79.52 12.49 33.63
N LEU A 348 79.57 12.93 34.90
CA LEU A 348 78.42 12.85 35.80
C LEU A 348 77.22 13.65 35.30
N ALA A 349 77.43 14.82 34.69
CA ALA A 349 76.36 15.61 34.09
C ALA A 349 75.71 14.88 32.91
N THR A 350 76.50 14.29 32.01
CA THR A 350 75.98 13.50 30.88
C THR A 350 75.23 12.25 31.34
N LEU A 351 75.74 11.56 32.38
CA LEU A 351 75.10 10.39 32.97
C LEU A 351 73.72 10.75 33.54
N LYS A 352 73.64 11.84 34.32
CA LYS A 352 72.36 12.33 34.87
C LYS A 352 71.34 12.67 33.79
N GLN A 353 71.77 13.34 32.73
CA GLN A 353 70.89 13.63 31.60
C GLN A 353 70.38 12.33 30.94
N SER A 354 71.25 11.34 30.76
CA SER A 354 70.84 10.04 30.19
C SER A 354 69.90 9.25 31.13
N GLU A 355 70.08 9.35 32.45
CA GLU A 355 69.20 8.75 33.46
C GLU A 355 67.81 9.40 33.46
N GLU A 356 67.74 10.72 33.31
CA GLU A 356 66.47 11.45 33.18
C GLU A 356 65.73 11.05 31.89
N MET A 357 66.45 10.94 30.76
CA MET A 357 65.87 10.47 29.51
C MET A 357 65.38 9.01 29.61
N ALA A 358 66.16 8.13 30.23
CA ALA A 358 65.76 6.74 30.48
C ALA A 358 64.52 6.66 31.39
N SER A 359 64.46 7.49 32.44
CA SER A 359 63.30 7.56 33.34
C SER A 359 62.04 8.04 32.63
N ALA A 360 62.15 9.03 31.74
CA ALA A 360 61.03 9.50 30.92
C ALA A 360 60.53 8.40 29.97
N ALA A 361 61.44 7.63 29.36
CA ALA A 361 61.07 6.50 28.50
C ALA A 361 60.35 5.38 29.28
N VAL A 362 60.80 5.07 30.51
CA VAL A 362 60.14 4.08 31.38
C VAL A 362 58.72 4.53 31.76
N LEU A 363 58.54 5.80 32.11
CA LEU A 363 57.20 6.34 32.41
C LEU A 363 56.29 6.25 31.19
N ASN A 364 56.78 6.58 30.00
CA ASN A 364 56.01 6.46 28.76
C ASN A 364 55.56 5.00 28.52
N LEU A 365 56.48 4.04 28.61
CA LEU A 365 56.17 2.62 28.47
C LEU A 365 55.18 2.11 29.53
N GLN A 366 55.26 2.60 30.77
CA GLN A 366 54.27 2.29 31.80
C GLN A 366 52.88 2.81 31.44
N THR A 367 52.77 4.02 30.87
CA THR A 367 51.46 4.55 30.45
C THR A 367 50.86 3.77 29.28
N GLU A 368 51.66 3.40 28.29
CA GLU A 368 51.22 2.56 27.16
C GLU A 368 50.81 1.16 27.63
N LEU A 369 51.51 0.59 28.62
CA LEU A 369 51.14 -0.69 29.23
C LEU A 369 49.77 -0.62 29.92
N GLU A 370 49.49 0.44 30.69
CA GLU A 370 48.17 0.61 31.33
C GLU A 370 47.06 0.86 30.31
N LYS A 371 47.32 1.63 29.23
CA LYS A 371 46.38 1.77 28.10
C LYS A 371 46.10 0.42 27.44
N SER A 372 47.13 -0.38 27.17
CA SER A 372 47.00 -1.72 26.58
C SER A 372 46.18 -2.66 27.47
N LYS A 373 46.41 -2.65 28.80
CA LYS A 373 45.62 -3.43 29.75
C LYS A 373 44.14 -3.06 29.75
N THR A 374 43.83 -1.76 29.73
CA THR A 374 42.43 -1.31 29.69
C THR A 374 41.75 -1.66 28.37
N ALA A 375 42.46 -1.54 27.24
CA ALA A 375 41.99 -1.99 25.94
C ALA A 375 41.72 -3.50 25.90
N ALA A 376 42.58 -4.31 26.52
CA ALA A 376 42.40 -5.76 26.59
C ALA A 376 41.12 -6.15 27.34
N ILE A 377 40.83 -5.51 28.48
CA ILE A 377 39.59 -5.75 29.25
C ILE A 377 38.34 -5.38 28.41
N PHE A 378 38.40 -4.27 27.67
CA PHE A 378 37.30 -3.86 26.80
C PHE A 378 37.04 -4.86 25.67
N LEU A 379 38.10 -5.38 25.04
CA LEU A 379 37.99 -6.41 24.01
C LEU A 379 37.39 -7.71 24.56
N GLU A 380 37.81 -8.14 25.75
CA GLU A 380 37.27 -9.35 26.39
C GLU A 380 35.77 -9.22 26.71
N MET A 381 35.32 -8.04 27.14
CA MET A 381 33.90 -7.76 27.36
C MET A 381 33.08 -7.85 26.07
N ASN A 382 33.58 -7.25 24.97
CA ASN A 382 32.92 -7.31 23.66
C ASN A 382 32.91 -8.73 23.09
N GLU A 383 34.00 -9.48 23.26
CA GLU A 383 34.06 -10.89 22.85
C GLU A 383 33.02 -11.73 23.59
N HIS A 384 32.86 -11.53 24.90
CA HIS A 384 31.84 -12.23 25.68
C HIS A 384 30.42 -11.88 25.20
N GLU A 385 30.14 -10.61 24.88
CA GLU A 385 28.86 -10.19 24.31
C GLU A 385 28.61 -10.80 22.92
N ALA A 386 29.61 -10.79 22.04
CA ALA A 386 29.54 -11.41 20.73
C ALA A 386 29.28 -12.92 20.83
N ARG A 387 29.97 -13.63 21.74
CA ARG A 387 29.74 -15.06 22.02
C ARG A 387 28.32 -15.32 22.53
N LYS A 388 27.78 -14.46 23.40
CA LYS A 388 26.39 -14.56 23.85
C LYS A 388 25.43 -14.41 22.68
N MET A 389 25.63 -13.40 21.83
CA MET A 389 24.81 -13.20 20.61
C MET A 389 24.92 -14.37 19.65
N MET A 390 26.12 -14.92 19.43
CA MET A 390 26.34 -16.15 18.66
C MET A 390 25.57 -17.36 19.20
N SER A 391 25.34 -17.44 20.51
CA SER A 391 24.56 -18.52 21.11
C SER A 391 23.03 -18.31 21.03
N GLU A 392 22.59 -17.05 20.92
CA GLU A 392 21.17 -16.69 20.86
C GLU A 392 20.62 -16.67 19.43
N LEU A 393 21.42 -16.20 18.46
CA LEU A 393 21.00 -16.06 17.07
C LEU A 393 20.50 -17.39 16.47
N PRO A 394 21.19 -18.53 16.63
CA PRO A 394 20.73 -19.82 16.10
C PRO A 394 19.38 -20.25 16.71
N LYS A 395 19.14 -19.96 17.99
CA LYS A 395 17.87 -20.29 18.65
C LYS A 395 16.71 -19.47 18.11
N LYS A 396 16.94 -18.18 17.86
CA LYS A 396 15.93 -17.30 17.21
C LYS A 396 15.65 -17.75 15.78
N LEU A 397 16.69 -18.13 15.05
CA LEU A 397 16.58 -18.62 13.67
C LEU A 397 15.83 -19.95 13.60
N GLN A 398 16.11 -20.89 14.52
CA GLN A 398 15.37 -22.14 14.65
C GLN A 398 13.88 -21.88 14.95
N LYS A 399 13.58 -20.99 15.91
CA LYS A 399 12.20 -20.63 16.26
C LYS A 399 11.45 -20.00 15.08
N ALA A 400 12.11 -19.13 14.32
CA ALA A 400 11.53 -18.54 13.11
C ALA A 400 11.27 -19.58 12.01
N ALA A 401 12.14 -20.59 11.88
CA ALA A 401 11.94 -21.70 10.96
C ALA A 401 10.74 -22.56 11.37
N GLU A 402 10.62 -22.92 12.66
CA GLU A 402 9.47 -23.64 13.21
C GLU A 402 8.15 -22.88 12.98
N GLU A 403 8.13 -21.56 13.23
CA GLU A 403 6.95 -20.72 12.98
C GLU A 403 6.58 -20.63 11.48
N ALA A 404 7.57 -20.62 10.58
CA ALA A 404 7.34 -20.62 9.14
C ALA A 404 6.74 -21.96 8.65
N ASP A 405 7.22 -23.08 9.18
CA ASP A 405 6.69 -24.41 8.88
C ASP A 405 5.26 -24.58 9.40
N GLU A 406 4.96 -24.09 10.61
CA GLU A 406 3.60 -24.05 11.16
C GLU A 406 2.67 -23.21 10.27
N ALA A 407 3.07 -22.00 9.90
CA ALA A 407 2.28 -21.13 9.03
C ALA A 407 2.01 -21.77 7.66
N LYS A 408 3.00 -22.48 7.11
CA LYS A 408 2.85 -23.22 5.84
C LYS A 408 1.84 -24.36 5.99
N SER A 409 1.88 -25.13 7.07
CA SER A 409 0.92 -26.21 7.32
C SER A 409 -0.52 -25.69 7.45
N LEU A 410 -0.70 -24.55 8.14
CA LEU A 410 -2.01 -23.89 8.27
C LEU A 410 -2.53 -23.38 6.93
N ALA A 411 -1.65 -22.78 6.12
CA ALA A 411 -2.01 -22.32 4.78
C ALA A 411 -2.43 -23.49 3.87
N GLN A 412 -1.75 -24.63 3.95
CA GLN A 412 -2.13 -25.84 3.21
C GLN A 412 -3.48 -26.38 3.65
N SER A 413 -3.73 -26.47 4.96
CA SER A 413 -5.04 -26.89 5.50
C SER A 413 -6.17 -25.96 5.02
N ALA A 414 -5.95 -24.65 5.05
CA ALA A 414 -6.94 -23.68 4.59
C ALA A 414 -7.21 -23.78 3.07
N GLN A 415 -6.19 -24.12 2.27
CA GLN A 415 -6.36 -24.37 0.84
C GLN A 415 -7.15 -25.66 0.58
N GLU A 416 -6.92 -26.71 1.36
CA GLU A 416 -7.67 -27.97 1.26
C GLU A 416 -9.15 -27.76 1.63
N GLU A 417 -9.43 -27.05 2.73
CA GLU A 417 -10.81 -26.68 3.12
C GLU A 417 -11.50 -25.82 2.06
N LEU A 418 -10.78 -24.89 1.42
CA LEU A 418 -11.33 -24.08 0.33
C LEU A 418 -11.70 -24.94 -0.88
N LEU A 419 -10.85 -25.91 -1.25
CA LEU A 419 -11.14 -26.82 -2.37
C LEU A 419 -12.35 -27.71 -2.07
N GLU A 420 -12.48 -28.21 -0.84
CA GLU A 420 -13.64 -28.98 -0.41
C GLU A 420 -14.92 -28.12 -0.49
N ALA A 421 -14.89 -26.89 0.05
CA ALA A 421 -16.02 -25.97 -0.04
C ALA A 421 -16.39 -25.61 -1.49
N GLN A 422 -15.40 -25.46 -2.38
CA GLN A 422 -15.65 -25.24 -3.81
C GLN A 422 -16.34 -26.44 -4.46
N GLN A 423 -15.92 -27.66 -4.13
CA GLN A 423 -16.54 -28.87 -4.62
C GLN A 423 -17.99 -29.00 -4.12
N GLU A 424 -18.26 -28.70 -2.85
CA GLU A 424 -19.62 -28.67 -2.30
C GLU A 424 -20.50 -27.64 -3.01
N VAL A 425 -19.96 -26.45 -3.30
CA VAL A 425 -20.68 -25.41 -4.05
C VAL A 425 -21.02 -25.88 -5.47
N GLU A 426 -20.09 -26.52 -6.18
CA GLU A 426 -20.36 -27.09 -7.51
C GLU A 426 -21.41 -28.20 -7.45
N GLU A 427 -21.37 -29.05 -6.42
CA GLU A 427 -22.41 -30.06 -6.21
C GLU A 427 -23.79 -29.40 -5.99
N VAL A 428 -23.88 -28.38 -5.14
CA VAL A 428 -25.13 -27.64 -4.88
C VAL A 428 -25.62 -26.94 -6.16
N LYS A 429 -24.73 -26.35 -6.97
CA LYS A 429 -25.09 -25.76 -8.26
C LYS A 429 -25.69 -26.81 -9.21
N SER A 430 -25.07 -27.99 -9.32
CA SER A 430 -25.61 -29.07 -10.15
C SER A 430 -27.00 -29.52 -9.68
N ARG A 431 -27.20 -29.61 -8.35
CA ARG A 431 -28.51 -29.90 -7.75
C ARG A 431 -29.52 -28.78 -8.01
N SER A 432 -29.10 -27.51 -7.97
CA SER A 432 -29.94 -26.36 -8.30
C SER A 432 -30.41 -26.41 -9.76
N ILE A 433 -29.50 -26.64 -10.70
CA ILE A 433 -29.82 -26.73 -12.14
C ILE A 433 -30.79 -27.89 -12.42
N THR A 434 -30.58 -29.04 -11.78
CA THR A 434 -31.50 -30.19 -11.95
C THR A 434 -32.90 -29.90 -11.40
N LEU A 435 -32.99 -29.26 -10.23
CA LEU A 435 -34.27 -28.82 -9.65
C LEU A 435 -34.96 -27.76 -10.52
N GLU A 436 -34.23 -26.77 -11.04
CA GLU A 436 -34.76 -25.75 -11.94
C GLU A 436 -35.32 -26.36 -13.22
N ASN A 437 -34.58 -27.28 -13.85
CA ASN A 437 -35.07 -28.02 -15.02
C ASN A 437 -36.34 -28.84 -14.70
N SER A 438 -36.40 -29.46 -13.52
CA SER A 438 -37.58 -30.21 -13.08
C SER A 438 -38.80 -29.30 -12.88
N LEU A 439 -38.60 -28.10 -12.34
CA LEU A 439 -39.65 -27.10 -12.16
C LEU A 439 -40.19 -26.63 -13.51
N VAL A 440 -39.31 -26.32 -14.47
CA VAL A 440 -39.72 -25.93 -15.83
C VAL A 440 -40.51 -27.05 -16.51
N ALA A 441 -40.11 -28.31 -16.34
CA ALA A 441 -40.85 -29.45 -16.86
C ALA A 441 -42.25 -29.56 -16.24
N ALA A 442 -42.36 -29.46 -14.91
CA ALA A 442 -43.64 -29.48 -14.20
C ALA A 442 -44.55 -28.32 -14.60
N LEU A 443 -44.02 -27.11 -14.82
CA LEU A 443 -44.79 -25.96 -15.31
C LEU A 443 -45.36 -26.21 -16.70
N LYS A 444 -44.58 -26.78 -17.62
CA LYS A 444 -45.05 -27.17 -18.97
C LYS A 444 -46.12 -28.25 -18.90
N GLU A 445 -46.00 -29.22 -17.99
CA GLU A 445 -47.02 -30.24 -17.76
C GLU A 445 -48.33 -29.64 -17.22
N ILE A 446 -48.25 -28.69 -16.28
CA ILE A 446 -49.42 -27.95 -15.77
C ILE A 446 -50.09 -27.16 -16.90
N GLU A 447 -49.33 -26.49 -17.76
CA GLU A 447 -49.88 -25.77 -18.91
C GLU A 447 -50.55 -26.72 -19.92
N ALA A 448 -49.90 -27.84 -20.23
CA ALA A 448 -50.49 -28.89 -21.07
C ALA A 448 -51.78 -29.46 -20.46
N ALA A 449 -51.81 -29.68 -19.14
CA ALA A 449 -53.00 -30.13 -18.42
C ALA A 449 -54.12 -29.08 -18.47
N LYS A 450 -53.82 -27.78 -18.34
CA LYS A 450 -54.81 -26.69 -18.50
C LYS A 450 -55.37 -26.63 -19.92
N ILE A 451 -54.53 -26.80 -20.94
CA ILE A 451 -54.98 -26.86 -22.33
C ILE A 451 -55.88 -28.08 -22.53
N ALA A 452 -55.49 -29.25 -22.02
CA ALA A 452 -56.30 -30.46 -22.08
C ALA A 452 -57.65 -30.30 -21.35
N GLU A 453 -57.66 -29.62 -20.19
CA GLU A 453 -58.86 -29.29 -19.42
C GLU A 453 -59.80 -28.37 -20.21
N MET A 454 -59.26 -27.33 -20.86
CA MET A 454 -60.02 -26.44 -21.75
C MET A 454 -60.62 -27.21 -22.93
N LEU A 455 -59.83 -28.03 -23.62
CA LEU A 455 -60.30 -28.88 -24.71
C LEU A 455 -61.39 -29.86 -24.26
N ALA A 456 -61.25 -30.44 -23.06
CA ALA A 456 -62.28 -31.30 -22.49
C ALA A 456 -63.58 -30.53 -22.19
N ARG A 457 -63.50 -29.30 -21.68
CA ARG A 457 -64.67 -28.42 -21.51
C ARG A 457 -65.34 -28.07 -22.84
N ASP A 458 -64.56 -27.73 -23.86
CA ASP A 458 -65.08 -27.43 -25.19
C ASP A 458 -65.76 -28.66 -25.79
N ALA A 459 -65.19 -29.85 -25.61
CA ALA A 459 -65.80 -31.11 -26.03
C ALA A 459 -67.12 -31.37 -25.28
N ILE A 460 -67.18 -31.15 -23.97
CA ILE A 460 -68.43 -31.28 -23.18
C ILE A 460 -69.48 -30.30 -23.68
N THR A 461 -69.14 -29.01 -23.85
CA THR A 461 -70.11 -28.00 -24.32
C THR A 461 -70.56 -28.26 -25.76
N ALA A 462 -69.68 -28.79 -26.62
CA ALA A 462 -70.05 -29.23 -27.96
C ALA A 462 -71.00 -30.44 -27.92
N LEU A 463 -70.77 -31.41 -27.03
CA LEU A 463 -71.67 -32.54 -26.81
C LEU A 463 -73.03 -32.07 -26.27
N GLU A 464 -73.08 -31.19 -25.27
CA GLU A 464 -74.32 -30.60 -24.74
C GLU A 464 -75.09 -29.82 -25.82
N LYS A 465 -74.40 -29.03 -26.65
CA LYS A 465 -75.00 -28.35 -27.81
C LYS A 465 -75.52 -29.36 -28.85
N SER A 466 -74.80 -30.45 -29.10
CA SER A 466 -75.24 -31.51 -30.02
C SER A 466 -76.43 -32.30 -29.48
N GLU A 467 -76.49 -32.53 -28.16
CA GLU A 467 -77.58 -33.23 -27.48
C GLU A 467 -78.82 -32.34 -27.35
N SER A 468 -78.64 -31.05 -27.05
CA SER A 468 -79.73 -30.06 -27.08
C SER A 468 -80.23 -29.76 -28.50
N ALA A 469 -79.38 -29.86 -29.53
CA ALA A 469 -79.81 -29.89 -30.93
C ALA A 469 -80.53 -31.19 -31.29
N LYS A 470 -80.15 -32.33 -30.71
CA LYS A 470 -80.85 -33.62 -30.89
C LYS A 470 -82.22 -33.67 -30.19
N ASN A 471 -82.38 -32.91 -29.10
CA ASN A 471 -83.64 -32.73 -28.39
C ASN A 471 -84.54 -31.65 -29.03
N ASN A 472 -84.04 -30.90 -30.01
CA ASN A 472 -84.80 -29.92 -30.79
C ASN A 472 -84.65 -30.19 -32.29
N ASN A 473 -85.58 -30.99 -32.81
CA ASN A 473 -85.88 -31.26 -34.22
C ASN A 473 -85.11 -32.36 -34.97
N ASP A 474 -85.89 -33.36 -35.37
CA ASP A 474 -85.96 -33.89 -36.73
C ASP A 474 -85.39 -32.92 -37.80
N ASN A 475 -84.52 -33.45 -38.64
CA ASN A 475 -84.17 -32.93 -39.97
C ASN A 475 -83.53 -31.52 -40.08
N SER A 476 -82.20 -31.48 -40.27
CA SER A 476 -81.54 -31.13 -41.56
C SER A 476 -80.26 -30.28 -41.43
N SER A 477 -79.27 -30.66 -42.24
CA SER A 477 -78.27 -29.84 -42.96
C SER A 477 -77.09 -29.16 -42.25
N SER A 478 -75.89 -29.59 -42.67
CA SER A 478 -74.82 -28.79 -43.26
C SER A 478 -74.62 -27.37 -42.67
N SER A 479 -73.59 -27.25 -41.82
CA SER A 479 -73.02 -25.98 -41.36
C SER A 479 -72.35 -25.23 -42.52
N MET A 480 -73.16 -24.55 -43.33
CA MET A 480 -72.73 -23.48 -44.20
C MET A 480 -73.24 -22.18 -43.58
N VAL A 481 -72.37 -21.51 -42.81
CA VAL A 481 -72.70 -20.24 -42.15
C VAL A 481 -72.77 -19.16 -43.22
N THR A 482 -73.97 -18.87 -43.70
CA THR A 482 -74.25 -17.72 -44.55
C THR A 482 -74.31 -16.47 -43.68
N LEU A 483 -73.23 -15.68 -43.68
CA LEU A 483 -73.20 -14.34 -43.08
C LEU A 483 -74.02 -13.38 -43.95
N THR A 484 -74.86 -12.56 -43.32
CA THR A 484 -75.52 -11.45 -44.01
C THR A 484 -74.50 -10.36 -44.32
N LEU A 485 -74.76 -9.56 -45.37
CA LEU A 485 -73.84 -8.50 -45.81
C LEU A 485 -73.51 -7.50 -44.69
N ASP A 486 -74.50 -7.18 -43.86
CA ASP A 486 -74.32 -6.29 -42.71
C ASP A 486 -73.42 -6.89 -41.62
N GLU A 487 -73.54 -8.18 -41.34
CA GLU A 487 -72.68 -8.90 -40.39
C GLU A 487 -71.23 -8.99 -40.89
N TYR A 488 -71.04 -9.21 -42.19
CA TYR A 488 -69.71 -9.17 -42.81
C TYR A 488 -69.05 -7.80 -42.64
N HIS A 489 -69.78 -6.71 -42.86
CA HIS A 489 -69.22 -5.37 -42.69
C HIS A 489 -68.88 -5.02 -41.24
N VAL A 490 -69.70 -5.48 -40.27
CA VAL A 490 -69.40 -5.29 -38.84
C VAL A 490 -68.15 -6.08 -38.44
N LEU A 491 -68.09 -7.37 -38.77
CA LEU A 491 -66.93 -8.21 -38.47
C LEU A 491 -65.66 -7.73 -39.18
N SER A 492 -65.77 -7.29 -40.44
CA SER A 492 -64.65 -6.73 -41.19
C SER A 492 -64.15 -5.43 -40.57
N SER A 493 -65.05 -4.57 -40.07
CA SER A 493 -64.65 -3.33 -39.39
C SER A 493 -64.01 -3.60 -38.03
N GLU A 494 -64.48 -4.61 -37.30
CA GLU A 494 -63.93 -5.01 -36.00
C GLU A 494 -62.56 -5.67 -36.16
N ALA A 495 -62.40 -6.54 -37.18
CA ALA A 495 -61.11 -7.12 -37.55
C ALA A 495 -60.08 -6.03 -37.93
N PHE A 496 -60.50 -5.02 -38.70
CA PHE A 496 -59.62 -3.90 -39.07
C PHE A 496 -59.17 -3.07 -37.86
N LYS A 497 -60.07 -2.82 -36.89
CA LYS A 497 -59.71 -2.14 -35.64
C LYS A 497 -58.74 -2.96 -34.78
N ALA A 498 -58.97 -4.27 -34.67
CA ALA A 498 -58.06 -5.16 -33.96
C ALA A 498 -56.67 -5.23 -34.63
N GLU A 499 -56.63 -5.17 -35.97
CA GLU A 499 -55.40 -5.08 -36.75
C GLU A 499 -54.66 -3.74 -36.52
N GLU A 500 -55.39 -2.62 -36.48
CA GLU A 500 -54.83 -1.30 -36.17
C GLU A 500 -54.23 -1.25 -34.76
N GLU A 501 -54.92 -1.80 -33.76
CA GLU A 501 -54.40 -1.93 -32.40
C GLU A 501 -53.17 -2.83 -32.32
N ALA A 502 -53.16 -3.94 -33.08
CA ALA A 502 -52.00 -4.83 -33.15
C ALA A 502 -50.79 -4.13 -33.81
N ASN A 503 -51.02 -3.41 -34.91
CA ASN A 503 -49.98 -2.63 -35.59
C ASN A 503 -49.42 -1.53 -34.68
N ALA A 504 -50.26 -0.82 -33.93
CA ALA A 504 -49.83 0.17 -32.95
C ALA A 504 -48.94 -0.46 -31.84
N ARG A 505 -49.28 -1.67 -31.36
CA ARG A 505 -48.44 -2.40 -30.40
C ARG A 505 -47.09 -2.83 -31.01
N ILE A 506 -47.10 -3.28 -32.26
CA ILE A 506 -45.87 -3.62 -33.00
C ILE A 506 -44.97 -2.39 -33.18
N GLU A 507 -45.54 -1.24 -33.53
CA GLU A 507 -44.79 0.02 -33.65
C GLU A 507 -44.19 0.46 -32.31
N ALA A 508 -44.95 0.38 -31.21
CA ALA A 508 -44.44 0.68 -29.87
C ALA A 508 -43.30 -0.26 -29.47
N ALA A 509 -43.42 -1.56 -29.73
CA ALA A 509 -42.36 -2.54 -29.48
C ALA A 509 -41.12 -2.24 -30.34
N ASN A 510 -41.30 -1.90 -31.62
CA ASN A 510 -40.20 -1.51 -32.50
C ASN A 510 -39.50 -0.23 -32.06
N ALA A 511 -40.23 0.74 -31.48
CA ALA A 511 -39.64 1.94 -30.89
C ALA A 511 -38.77 1.61 -29.68
N GLN A 512 -39.21 0.70 -28.80
CA GLN A 512 -38.41 0.22 -27.68
C GLN A 512 -37.16 -0.55 -28.14
N ILE A 513 -37.28 -1.38 -29.18
CA ILE A 513 -36.13 -2.10 -29.78
C ILE A 513 -35.10 -1.10 -30.34
N LYS A 514 -35.54 -0.04 -31.01
CA LYS A 514 -34.62 1.00 -31.52
C LYS A 514 -33.88 1.69 -30.38
N LEU A 515 -34.59 2.12 -29.32
CA LEU A 515 -33.97 2.73 -28.14
C LEU A 515 -32.98 1.77 -27.46
N ALA A 516 -33.33 0.49 -27.33
CA ALA A 516 -32.43 -0.51 -26.77
C ALA A 516 -31.15 -0.67 -27.61
N ARG A 517 -31.27 -0.77 -28.94
CA ARG A 517 -30.13 -0.84 -29.86
C ARG A 517 -29.24 0.40 -29.83
N GLU A 518 -29.83 1.59 -29.72
CA GLU A 518 -29.08 2.82 -29.56
C GLU A 518 -28.30 2.80 -28.23
N SER A 519 -28.91 2.35 -27.13
CA SER A 519 -28.21 2.21 -25.85
C SER A 519 -27.08 1.18 -25.91
N GLU A 520 -27.30 0.05 -26.59
CA GLU A 520 -26.30 -0.98 -26.84
C GLU A 520 -25.10 -0.39 -27.62
N TYR A 521 -25.36 0.32 -28.73
CA TYR A 521 -24.33 0.99 -29.52
C TYR A 521 -23.51 1.97 -28.68
N THR A 522 -24.16 2.80 -27.86
CA THR A 522 -23.43 3.73 -26.97
C THR A 522 -22.60 3.02 -25.91
N SER A 523 -23.06 1.88 -25.40
CA SER A 523 -22.30 1.08 -24.44
C SER A 523 -21.09 0.39 -25.07
N LEU A 524 -21.24 -0.10 -26.30
CA LEU A 524 -20.15 -0.69 -27.08
C LEU A 524 -19.08 0.34 -27.43
N ALA A 525 -19.48 1.55 -27.84
CA ALA A 525 -18.53 2.63 -28.12
C ALA A 525 -17.69 3.01 -26.88
N ARG A 526 -18.30 3.07 -25.69
CA ARG A 526 -17.56 3.29 -24.43
C ARG A 526 -16.62 2.14 -24.08
N LEU A 527 -17.00 0.91 -24.40
CA LEU A 527 -16.14 -0.26 -24.16
C LEU A 527 -14.91 -0.22 -25.07
N GLU A 528 -15.08 0.20 -26.33
CA GLU A 528 -13.97 0.38 -27.28
C GLU A 528 -13.01 1.46 -26.81
N GLU A 529 -13.51 2.61 -26.36
CA GLU A 529 -12.69 3.69 -25.77
C GLU A 529 -11.88 3.22 -24.56
N LEU A 530 -12.50 2.51 -23.61
CA LEU A 530 -11.80 1.95 -22.46
C LEU A 530 -10.74 0.91 -22.84
N ASN A 531 -10.98 0.15 -23.92
CA ASN A 531 -10.02 -0.82 -24.42
C ASN A 531 -8.80 -0.14 -25.08
N GLU A 532 -9.01 0.97 -25.79
CA GLU A 532 -7.94 1.82 -26.31
C GLU A 532 -7.11 2.43 -25.17
N GLU A 533 -7.76 2.99 -24.13
CA GLU A 533 -7.08 3.52 -22.95
C GLU A 533 -6.27 2.43 -22.21
N LEU A 534 -6.82 1.23 -22.07
CA LEU A 534 -6.12 0.09 -21.48
C LEU A 534 -4.88 -0.27 -22.31
N SER A 535 -5.00 -0.31 -23.64
CA SER A 535 -3.87 -0.57 -24.53
C SER A 535 -2.76 0.47 -24.36
N LEU A 536 -3.11 1.76 -24.33
CA LEU A 536 -2.17 2.85 -24.08
C LEU A 536 -1.50 2.73 -22.70
N ARG A 537 -2.28 2.42 -21.66
CA ARG A 537 -1.76 2.22 -20.30
C ARG A 537 -0.80 1.03 -20.27
N LYS A 538 -1.11 -0.06 -20.96
CA LYS A 538 -0.24 -1.24 -21.06
C LYS A 538 1.06 -0.93 -21.78
N GLU A 539 1.02 -0.16 -22.87
CA GLU A 539 2.23 0.29 -23.56
C GLU A 539 3.11 1.16 -22.65
N SER A 540 2.49 2.13 -21.94
CA SER A 540 3.23 2.96 -20.98
C SER A 540 3.88 2.14 -19.85
N LEU A 541 3.19 1.09 -19.38
CA LEU A 541 3.72 0.17 -18.38
C LEU A 541 4.92 -0.62 -18.94
N ASN A 542 4.81 -1.15 -20.16
CA ASN A 542 5.89 -1.88 -20.81
C ASN A 542 7.16 -1.01 -20.99
N ILE A 543 6.99 0.25 -21.39
CA ILE A 543 8.11 1.20 -21.52
C ILE A 543 8.75 1.44 -20.14
N ALA A 544 7.94 1.65 -19.10
CA ALA A 544 8.46 1.84 -17.74
C ALA A 544 9.20 0.60 -17.22
N THR A 545 8.72 -0.61 -17.51
CA THR A 545 9.41 -1.85 -17.12
C THR A 545 10.69 -2.07 -17.91
N GLU A 546 10.70 -1.82 -19.22
CA GLU A 546 11.92 -1.93 -20.04
C GLU A 546 13.00 -0.94 -19.57
N ASN A 547 12.61 0.29 -19.22
CA ASN A 547 13.54 1.28 -18.67
C ASN A 547 14.06 0.87 -17.29
N ALA A 548 13.21 0.28 -16.44
CA ALA A 548 13.65 -0.23 -15.14
C ALA A 548 14.61 -1.43 -15.28
N GLU A 549 14.37 -2.31 -16.26
CA GLU A 549 15.27 -3.42 -16.60
C GLU A 549 16.62 -2.90 -17.11
N LYS A 550 16.63 -1.93 -18.04
CA LYS A 550 17.87 -1.30 -18.51
C LYS A 550 18.67 -0.65 -17.39
N ALA A 551 18.00 0.08 -16.49
CA ALA A 551 18.67 0.66 -15.32
C ALA A 551 19.26 -0.42 -14.38
N ALA A 552 18.59 -1.56 -14.26
CA ALA A 552 19.10 -2.70 -13.49
C ALA A 552 20.29 -3.39 -14.19
N GLU A 553 20.26 -3.53 -15.52
CA GLU A 553 21.39 -4.03 -16.30
C GLU A 553 22.60 -3.10 -16.20
N GLU A 554 22.39 -1.78 -16.33
CA GLU A 554 23.43 -0.77 -16.14
C GLU A 554 24.03 -0.85 -14.73
N LYS A 555 23.20 -1.04 -13.70
CA LYS A 555 23.67 -1.29 -12.34
C LYS A 555 24.54 -2.54 -12.26
N LEU A 556 24.13 -3.66 -12.86
CA LEU A 556 24.90 -4.91 -12.84
C LEU A 556 26.23 -4.77 -13.59
N VAL A 557 26.27 -4.03 -14.70
CA VAL A 557 27.51 -3.73 -15.42
C VAL A 557 28.46 -2.94 -14.53
N MET A 558 27.98 -1.87 -13.89
CA MET A 558 28.80 -1.10 -12.93
C MET A 558 29.26 -1.95 -11.75
N GLU A 559 28.40 -2.83 -11.21
CA GLU A 559 28.74 -3.73 -10.10
C GLU A 559 29.80 -4.77 -10.50
N HIS A 560 29.73 -5.27 -11.74
CA HIS A 560 30.74 -6.18 -12.28
C HIS A 560 32.06 -5.46 -12.55
N GLU A 561 32.04 -4.23 -13.05
CA GLU A 561 33.24 -3.39 -13.20
C GLU A 561 33.88 -3.09 -11.85
N LEU A 562 33.08 -2.71 -10.84
CA LEU A 562 33.55 -2.55 -9.47
C LEU A 562 34.13 -3.86 -8.92
N SER A 563 33.51 -5.01 -9.17
CA SER A 563 34.06 -6.29 -8.73
C SER A 563 35.37 -6.63 -9.43
N ALA A 564 35.53 -6.31 -10.71
CA ALA A 564 36.78 -6.48 -11.44
C ALA A 564 37.88 -5.53 -10.94
N LEU A 565 37.50 -4.29 -10.59
CA LEU A 565 38.40 -3.34 -9.95
C LEU A 565 38.78 -3.79 -8.54
N LEU A 566 37.84 -4.26 -7.71
CA LEU A 566 38.13 -4.82 -6.38
C LEU A 566 39.03 -6.06 -6.43
N VAL A 567 38.96 -6.87 -7.50
CA VAL A 567 39.90 -7.98 -7.73
C VAL A 567 41.29 -7.45 -8.14
N ALA A 568 41.34 -6.38 -8.92
CA ALA A 568 42.60 -5.71 -9.26
C ALA A 568 43.20 -4.93 -8.07
N GLU A 569 42.36 -4.45 -7.14
CA GLU A 569 42.70 -3.66 -5.97
C GLU A 569 43.07 -4.54 -4.76
N GLN A 570 42.67 -5.82 -4.75
CA GLN A 570 43.27 -6.83 -3.86
C GLN A 570 44.76 -7.08 -4.13
N GLU A 571 45.31 -6.58 -5.24
CA GLU A 571 46.74 -6.69 -5.53
C GLU A 571 47.59 -5.54 -4.96
N GLU A 572 47.04 -4.36 -4.60
CA GLU A 572 47.88 -3.24 -4.12
C GLU A 572 47.25 -2.36 -3.00
N GLU A 573 48.00 -2.21 -1.91
CA GLU A 573 47.84 -1.36 -0.70
C GLU A 573 49.28 -0.88 -0.34
N PRO A 574 49.58 0.17 0.48
CA PRO A 574 48.69 0.96 1.38
C PRO A 574 49.02 2.47 1.65
N GLN A 575 48.02 3.28 2.05
CA GLN A 575 48.05 4.29 3.14
C GLN A 575 48.20 5.84 2.84
N GLU A 576 47.79 6.69 3.84
CA GLU A 576 47.80 8.15 4.35
C GLU A 576 47.96 9.58 3.70
N LYS A 577 47.18 10.52 4.31
CA LYS A 577 47.45 11.96 4.59
C LYS A 577 47.18 12.91 3.41
N ALA A 578 46.99 14.22 3.54
CA ALA A 578 46.41 15.10 4.58
C ALA A 578 46.12 16.50 3.96
N ASN A 579 45.41 17.35 4.73
CA ASN A 579 45.40 18.82 4.68
C ASN A 579 44.46 19.51 3.66
N GLU A 580 43.44 20.20 4.17
CA GLU A 580 43.38 21.66 4.45
C GLU A 580 42.76 22.45 3.28
N LEU A 581 41.59 23.04 3.48
CA LEU A 581 41.49 24.51 3.50
C LEU A 581 40.15 24.99 4.06
N ASN A 582 40.31 25.95 4.95
CA ASN A 582 39.31 26.80 5.58
C ASN A 582 39.07 28.03 4.69
N GLU A 583 37.82 28.40 4.40
CA GLU A 583 37.48 29.81 4.13
C GLU A 583 36.00 30.12 4.38
N HIS A 584 35.79 31.30 4.97
CA HIS A 584 34.59 31.80 5.60
C HIS A 584 33.54 32.33 4.61
N THR A 585 32.26 32.29 4.97
CA THR A 585 31.40 33.48 4.89
C THR A 585 30.16 33.39 5.77
N ALA A 586 29.99 34.43 6.59
CA ALA A 586 28.88 34.64 7.50
C ALA A 586 27.70 35.33 6.80
N ALA A 587 26.47 35.00 7.21
CA ALA A 587 25.35 35.91 7.18
C ALA A 587 24.34 35.53 8.28
N GLU A 588 24.28 36.42 9.26
CA GLU A 588 23.47 36.43 10.47
C GLU A 588 22.13 37.14 10.19
N ILE A 589 20.99 36.52 10.53
CA ILE A 589 19.73 37.22 10.85
C ILE A 589 19.01 36.44 11.97
N GLU A 590 19.07 36.99 13.18
CA GLU A 590 18.21 36.72 14.34
C GLU A 590 17.28 37.96 14.53
N PRO A 591 16.37 38.04 15.52
CA PRO A 591 15.34 37.09 15.99
C PRO A 591 14.00 37.80 16.30
N VAL A 592 12.93 37.04 16.62
CA VAL A 592 11.76 37.60 17.35
C VAL A 592 11.27 36.63 18.44
N HIS A 593 11.58 37.01 19.68
CA HIS A 593 10.92 36.79 20.97
C HIS A 593 9.37 36.62 20.90
N GLU A 594 8.63 35.88 21.74
CA GLU A 594 8.71 35.57 23.18
C GLU A 594 7.50 34.63 23.57
N PRO A 595 7.26 34.23 24.84
CA PRO A 595 6.88 32.87 25.22
C PRO A 595 5.55 32.76 26.00
N LEU A 596 4.99 31.56 26.17
CA LEU A 596 4.11 31.26 27.32
C LEU A 596 4.22 29.77 27.73
N SER A 597 4.89 29.55 28.86
CA SER A 597 4.60 28.46 29.83
C SER A 597 3.57 29.05 30.86
N PRO A 598 2.96 28.36 31.87
CA PRO A 598 3.47 27.16 32.56
C PRO A 598 2.45 26.20 33.29
N LYS A 599 3.03 25.20 33.98
CA LYS A 599 2.59 24.56 35.27
C LYS A 599 1.38 23.61 35.19
N GLU A 600 1.30 22.47 35.90
CA GLU A 600 1.63 22.12 37.30
C GLU A 600 1.44 20.57 37.39
N GLU A 601 2.35 19.73 37.88
CA GLU A 601 2.80 19.46 39.26
C GLU A 601 1.83 18.69 40.19
N VAL A 602 2.09 17.35 40.26
CA VAL A 602 2.15 16.45 41.45
C VAL A 602 0.85 16.13 42.25
N PRO A 603 0.87 15.28 43.32
CA PRO A 603 1.37 13.91 43.53
C PRO A 603 0.30 12.95 44.13
N SER A 604 0.61 11.65 44.22
CA SER A 604 0.73 10.90 45.52
C SER A 604 0.11 9.49 45.54
N LYS A 605 0.99 8.54 45.90
CA LYS A 605 0.81 7.41 46.85
C LYS A 605 -0.27 6.35 46.59
N SER A 606 -0.17 5.12 47.04
CA SER A 606 0.90 4.16 47.38
C SER A 606 0.15 2.93 47.94
N THR A 607 0.77 1.75 47.80
CA THR A 607 0.69 0.60 48.72
C THR A 607 -0.45 -0.44 48.60
N GLU A 608 0.02 -1.67 48.33
CA GLU A 608 -0.30 -2.97 48.97
C GLU A 608 -1.55 -3.82 48.66
N ASN A 609 -1.22 -5.03 48.17
CA ASN A 609 -1.66 -6.37 48.60
C ASN A 609 -3.16 -6.73 48.72
N GLY A 610 -3.50 -7.90 48.15
CA GLY A 610 -4.49 -8.78 48.78
C GLY A 610 -5.41 -9.58 47.84
N SER A 611 -4.99 -10.82 47.58
CA SER A 611 -5.73 -12.03 47.21
C SER A 611 -7.28 -12.08 47.37
N SER A 612 -7.90 -12.71 46.36
CA SER A 612 -8.94 -13.77 46.43
C SER A 612 -10.39 -13.50 46.02
N SER A 613 -10.88 -14.49 45.27
CA SER A 613 -12.22 -15.09 45.27
C SER A 613 -13.25 -14.69 44.20
N TYR A 614 -13.95 -15.74 43.80
CA TYR A 614 -14.84 -15.90 42.66
C TYR A 614 -16.27 -15.40 42.94
N LYS A 615 -16.91 -14.81 41.92
CA LYS A 615 -18.16 -15.24 41.26
C LYS A 615 -19.09 -14.09 40.84
N ASN A 616 -19.55 -14.22 39.59
CA ASN A 616 -20.84 -13.84 39.00
C ASN A 616 -21.00 -12.50 38.23
N LYS A 617 -20.85 -12.66 36.89
CA LYS A 617 -21.80 -12.32 35.82
C LYS A 617 -22.33 -10.88 35.71
N LYS A 618 -21.91 -10.19 34.63
CA LYS A 618 -22.79 -9.75 33.52
C LYS A 618 -21.95 -9.23 32.34
N LYS A 619 -22.37 -9.60 31.13
CA LYS A 619 -21.68 -9.43 29.85
C LYS A 619 -21.54 -7.95 29.47
N LYS A 620 -20.33 -7.51 29.10
CA LYS A 620 -20.09 -6.36 28.23
C LYS A 620 -19.17 -6.79 27.09
N LYS A 621 -19.52 -6.32 25.89
CA LYS A 621 -18.91 -6.64 24.59
C LYS A 621 -17.39 -6.45 24.68
N LYS A 622 -16.62 -7.50 24.33
CA LYS A 622 -15.16 -7.43 24.26
C LYS A 622 -14.77 -6.96 22.86
N SER A 623 -14.06 -5.84 22.81
CA SER A 623 -13.28 -5.41 21.67
C SER A 623 -12.25 -6.48 21.34
N LEU A 624 -12.13 -6.77 20.04
CA LEU A 624 -11.12 -7.65 19.49
C LEU A 624 -9.85 -6.82 19.24
N PHE A 625 -8.75 -7.36 19.78
CA PHE A 625 -7.34 -7.09 19.51
C PHE A 625 -6.57 -6.06 20.38
N PRO A 626 -5.41 -6.49 20.95
CA PRO A 626 -4.54 -5.69 21.79
C PRO A 626 -3.47 -4.97 20.97
N SER A 627 -3.36 -3.65 21.09
CA SER A 627 -2.19 -2.88 20.67
C SER A 627 -1.32 -2.56 21.89
N LYS A 628 -0.19 -3.25 22.05
CA LYS A 628 1.05 -2.74 22.67
C LYS A 628 2.16 -3.79 22.70
N VAL A 629 2.95 -3.76 21.64
CA VAL A 629 4.33 -4.24 21.49
C VAL A 629 4.92 -3.22 20.49
N VAL A 630 6.04 -2.51 20.63
CA VAL A 630 7.19 -2.46 21.54
C VAL A 630 8.00 -1.20 21.11
N MET A 631 8.72 -0.54 22.02
CA MET A 631 10.14 -0.12 21.90
C MET A 631 10.50 1.10 22.73
N PHE A 632 11.35 0.79 23.71
CA PHE A 632 12.26 1.68 24.39
C PHE A 632 13.40 2.07 23.43
N PHE A 633 13.64 3.38 23.27
CA PHE A 633 14.99 3.91 23.05
C PHE A 633 15.16 5.19 23.85
N ALA A 634 15.78 5.09 25.02
CA ALA A 634 16.39 6.22 25.71
C ALA A 634 17.88 5.89 25.91
N LYS A 635 18.71 6.34 24.96
CA LYS A 635 20.15 6.48 25.15
C LYS A 635 20.37 7.70 26.06
N LYS A 636 20.83 7.44 27.28
CA LYS A 636 21.47 8.44 28.14
C LYS A 636 22.78 8.90 27.48
N LYS A 637 22.97 10.22 27.36
CA LYS A 637 24.29 10.87 27.32
C LYS A 637 24.58 11.42 28.72
N THR A 638 25.77 11.12 29.23
CA THR A 638 26.36 11.66 30.46
C THR A 638 27.06 12.99 30.18
N HIS A 639 26.97 13.91 31.14
CA HIS A 639 27.58 15.25 31.15
C HIS A 639 29.11 15.25 31.10
N PRO A 640 29.75 16.38 30.74
CA PRO A 640 31.05 16.76 31.27
C PRO A 640 30.93 17.98 32.21
N SER A 641 31.70 17.90 33.30
CA SER A 641 32.00 18.99 34.20
C SER A 641 32.92 20.01 33.53
N LYS A 642 32.47 21.25 33.38
CA LYS A 642 33.00 22.41 34.10
C LYS A 642 31.98 23.54 34.09
#